data_AF-A0A7R8W753-F1
#
_entry.id   AF-A0A7R8W753-F1
#
_cell.length_a   1.000
_cell.length_b   1.000
_cell.length_c   1.000
_cell.angle_alpha   90.00
_cell.angle_beta   90.00
_cell.angle_gamma   90.00
#
_symmetry.space_group_name_H-M   'P 1'
#
loop_
_entity.id
_entity.type
_entity.pdbx_description
1 polymer ?
#
loop_
_entity_poly.entity_id
_entity_poly.type
_entity_poly.pdbx_seq_one_letter_code
_entity_poly.pdbx_strand_id
1 'polypeptide(L)'
;MDRHQFSALLLILCFDFLHAALRCPVPTARETNCPREWFYDVTLSCECCFRKSPSWTLRYELAERKCEQGGGTLIAVRTHEHQDFVEQHLNGTSIWLGLRRMTPGGPYIWQEDGRQLNESSFSNWDLQASGAEDCVEIQSNGKWTDVPCDLQTGFICSLDLEKECQSLASVCEWDDVSKACRLRSETEIGYTVAGEKETLPSGFRLPLELHNQSSSAYSQPFSNLYFEVHLHTNHHLQIKILPPDFDRYEVPVPLHFDQDDEADIDLNEIVHIVDESVGSAFQFSITRGGSKLMESVGPLIFEDQFLHFTTNLSSEGLFGLGESIHDTFRHRFREGQHRTTAMFSKDQAPYDGDVNTYGVHPFYLVRESGSQAHGVLFFNSNAMEYETSMSEGQPRLTLRSIGGIFDFHILMGPTMLDVHEQYMGLIGRPFLPPYWGLGFQISRWGYTNLTEVQEVVNATKEAGIPQDVQYVDIDYMDGKKIFTLDEENFGELPEYVTRMKEQGLHFVVILDPPLVIDFSDDYPPAKRGFEANVYLQWGNNSYIPEDQPPGLGNYVVGYMWPDNKTVWPDFFKNSTTPWWIQEVGLLHDLIPWDALWIDMNEPAVFGTNDDKPWNWPEDLPNWSLKCPETKYDFPPYKTAHTSDDAAATGTIAHKTICLSSVSIDDRQPQGSPNKTYRQYDVHSLYGWSQAEPTLMAARQATGNRSMVFSRSTYPGTGQYVGHWYGDNFSRWVDLRRSIILMFEFDMFGLPYGGSDICGFIYNTTADLCLRWQQAGSFYPFSRNHNIWDANPQDPARWENVTIATRNALTIRYRLLPYLYTLFYHAHTRGSPVIRSLITNFQADDNALDVDDQFMWGESLMVAPIVHEGSYYQRNVYFPTISNQETYEYWYDYSSGERIPEGSNITVDVPLTHIPVYLRAGSVLPGKEPALNTMLSRQNAFHLLVIPNSEGSATGNLFWDDGDSQDTISKGEFHYLTFRYEENNLKSTVIANASVVADEEMVLGLVEIYGYPEQPRNVTVDDGEILSFNHDDEKSILTIYSLFGAGYEQRKDDEHAKASDLTAVVSECASTAPSPGGKQEAQLPKKLGMAQEIPKLSEESFQHDVVKLESPTNPAGLHRKARCYYHGAHKNVHAAAHCGHITWVHHYHHHAHHGHHADSGT
;
A
#
# COMPACT_ATOMS: atom_id res chain seq x y z
N MET A 1 -21.99 60.37 26.54
CA MET A 1 -20.95 59.53 25.91
C MET A 1 -21.62 58.78 24.79
N ASP A 2 -20.99 58.74 23.63
CA ASP A 2 -21.70 58.71 22.35
C ASP A 2 -21.76 57.32 21.72
N ARG A 3 -22.84 57.02 20.98
CA ARG A 3 -23.04 55.71 20.33
C ARG A 3 -21.96 55.38 19.30
N HIS A 4 -21.29 56.39 18.76
CA HIS A 4 -20.19 56.22 17.81
C HIS A 4 -18.91 55.59 18.39
N GLN A 5 -18.68 55.63 19.71
CA GLN A 5 -17.50 54.98 20.29
C GLN A 5 -17.66 53.48 20.51
N PHE A 6 -18.88 52.98 20.70
CA PHE A 6 -19.12 51.53 20.89
C PHE A 6 -18.99 50.75 19.59
N SER A 7 -19.43 51.31 18.46
CA SER A 7 -19.26 50.68 17.15
C SER A 7 -17.80 50.66 16.70
N ALA A 8 -17.02 51.71 17.00
CA ALA A 8 -15.59 51.72 16.71
C ALA A 8 -14.82 50.70 17.57
N LEU A 9 -15.19 50.54 18.85
CA LEU A 9 -14.52 49.55 19.71
C LEU A 9 -14.88 48.10 19.34
N LEU A 10 -16.12 47.82 18.89
CA LEU A 10 -16.47 46.50 18.36
C LEU A 10 -15.81 46.22 17.00
N LEU A 11 -15.68 47.22 16.12
CA LEU A 11 -14.98 47.04 14.84
C LEU A 11 -13.46 46.84 15.01
N ILE A 12 -12.85 47.35 16.08
CA ILE A 12 -11.43 47.10 16.39
C ILE A 12 -11.28 45.76 17.13
N LEU A 13 -12.19 45.40 18.05
CA LEU A 13 -12.12 44.12 18.79
C LEU A 13 -12.62 42.89 18.01
N CYS A 14 -13.24 43.06 16.83
CA CYS A 14 -13.64 41.96 15.94
C CYS A 14 -12.74 41.77 14.72
N PHE A 15 -11.67 42.56 14.56
CA PHE A 15 -10.66 42.33 13.51
C PHE A 15 -9.37 41.66 14.04
N ASP A 16 -9.05 41.82 15.34
CA ASP A 16 -7.84 41.26 15.96
C ASP A 16 -8.08 39.94 16.74
N PHE A 17 -9.23 39.28 16.56
CA PHE A 17 -9.52 37.97 17.18
C PHE A 17 -10.00 36.98 16.13
N LEU A 18 -9.24 35.89 15.98
CA LEU A 18 -9.41 34.83 14.97
C LEU A 18 -9.17 35.34 13.53
N HIS A 19 -7.89 35.62 13.23
CA HIS A 19 -7.24 34.83 12.18
C HIS A 19 -6.46 33.73 12.92
N ALA A 20 -6.82 32.47 12.75
CA ALA A 20 -6.04 31.36 13.26
C ALA A 20 -4.76 31.24 12.41
N ALA A 21 -3.73 31.92 12.91
CA ALA A 21 -2.41 32.01 12.31
C ALA A 21 -1.82 30.62 12.04
N LEU A 22 -1.09 30.51 10.94
CA LEU A 22 -0.44 29.26 10.56
C LEU A 22 0.52 28.81 11.64
N ARG A 23 0.59 27.49 11.85
CA ARG A 23 1.52 26.89 12.79
C ARG A 23 2.95 27.10 12.29
N CYS A 24 3.83 27.57 13.16
CA CYS A 24 5.26 27.55 12.88
C CYS A 24 5.70 26.10 12.55
N PRO A 25 6.54 25.86 11.54
CA PRO A 25 7.07 24.53 11.23
C PRO A 25 8.14 24.12 12.25
N VAL A 26 7.81 24.09 13.55
CA VAL A 26 8.69 23.60 14.62
C VAL A 26 8.88 22.08 14.43
N PRO A 27 10.10 21.50 14.57
CA PRO A 27 10.41 20.16 14.03
C PRO A 27 9.72 18.95 14.67
N THR A 28 8.70 19.16 15.52
CA THR A 28 8.24 18.16 16.48
C THR A 28 6.72 18.17 16.73
N ALA A 29 6.08 19.33 16.94
CA ALA A 29 4.74 19.40 17.56
C ALA A 29 3.57 18.79 16.73
N ARG A 30 2.54 18.18 17.38
CA ARG A 30 1.30 17.62 16.78
C ARG A 30 0.12 17.49 17.77
N GLU A 31 -1.11 17.68 17.28
CA GLU A 31 -2.41 17.51 17.98
C GLU A 31 -2.66 18.38 19.23
N THR A 32 -1.65 18.62 20.05
CA THR A 32 -1.61 19.64 21.09
C THR A 32 -0.43 20.57 20.80
N ASN A 33 -0.11 21.47 21.74
CA ASN A 33 1.14 22.22 21.68
C ASN A 33 2.39 21.31 21.68
N CYS A 34 2.26 20.03 22.06
CA CYS A 34 3.34 19.05 22.14
C CYS A 34 3.46 18.14 20.91
N PRO A 35 4.61 17.47 20.71
CA PRO A 35 4.79 16.43 19.68
C PRO A 35 3.99 15.14 19.90
N ARG A 36 3.89 14.27 18.87
CA ARG A 36 3.29 12.93 19.02
C ARG A 36 4.08 12.10 20.03
N GLU A 37 3.38 11.40 20.93
CA GLU A 37 3.91 10.70 22.13
C GLU A 37 4.47 11.61 23.24
N TRP A 38 4.54 12.92 23.02
CA TRP A 38 4.78 13.86 24.10
C TRP A 38 3.43 14.32 24.65
N PHE A 39 3.36 14.45 25.97
CA PHE A 39 2.18 14.96 26.66
C PHE A 39 2.47 16.32 27.29
N TYR A 40 1.45 17.16 27.33
CA TYR A 40 1.48 18.45 28.01
C TYR A 40 1.04 18.27 29.47
N ASP A 41 1.79 18.81 30.43
CA ASP A 41 1.40 18.81 31.84
C ASP A 41 1.14 20.24 32.34
N VAL A 42 -0.14 20.56 32.53
CA VAL A 42 -0.63 21.86 33.03
C VAL A 42 -0.25 22.18 34.48
N THR A 43 0.34 21.23 35.22
CA THR A 43 0.73 21.42 36.62
C THR A 43 2.13 22.00 36.81
N LEU A 44 2.95 21.98 35.75
CA LEU A 44 4.29 22.53 35.77
C LEU A 44 4.30 24.00 35.34
N SER A 45 5.23 24.77 35.91
CA SER A 45 5.35 26.21 35.69
C SER A 45 6.10 26.60 34.40
N CYS A 46 6.55 25.62 33.61
CA CYS A 46 7.02 25.80 32.24
C CYS A 46 6.01 25.22 31.26
N GLU A 47 5.88 25.84 30.08
CA GLU A 47 5.02 25.36 28.99
C GLU A 47 5.75 24.26 28.21
N CYS A 48 6.04 23.21 28.97
CA CYS A 48 6.88 22.11 28.57
C CYS A 48 6.05 20.92 28.08
N CYS A 49 6.61 20.22 27.11
CA CYS A 49 6.14 18.92 26.69
C CYS A 49 7.06 17.84 27.21
N PHE A 50 6.50 16.67 27.54
CA PHE A 50 7.26 15.55 28.09
C PHE A 50 7.04 14.27 27.30
N ARG A 51 8.11 13.59 26.86
CA ARG A 51 8.04 12.21 26.34
C ARG A 51 8.64 11.27 27.36
N LYS A 52 7.82 10.32 27.79
CA LYS A 52 8.24 9.17 28.57
C LYS A 52 8.41 8.00 27.61
N SER A 53 9.56 7.33 27.64
CA SER A 53 9.66 6.00 27.05
C SER A 53 9.52 4.94 28.15
N PRO A 54 8.34 4.30 28.30
CA PRO A 54 8.09 3.37 29.40
C PRO A 54 8.74 1.99 29.23
N SER A 55 9.45 1.73 28.12
CA SER A 55 10.03 0.43 27.76
C SER A 55 11.51 0.46 27.39
N TRP A 56 12.15 1.63 27.27
CA TRP A 56 13.56 1.73 26.89
C TRP A 56 14.48 2.05 28.06
N THR A 57 15.58 1.29 28.15
CA THR A 57 16.71 1.59 29.02
C THR A 57 17.93 1.91 28.15
N LEU A 58 18.46 3.13 28.23
CA LEU A 58 19.61 3.58 27.45
C LEU A 58 20.77 4.00 28.35
N ARG A 59 21.98 4.01 27.79
CA ARG A 59 23.15 4.67 28.41
C ARG A 59 22.98 6.18 28.33
N TYR A 60 23.60 6.94 29.25
CA TYR A 60 23.33 8.37 29.40
C TYR A 60 23.43 9.14 28.08
N GLU A 61 24.52 8.95 27.33
CA GLU A 61 24.78 9.63 26.05
C GLU A 61 23.78 9.25 24.94
N LEU A 62 23.21 8.04 25.00
CA LEU A 62 22.16 7.61 24.07
C LEU A 62 20.80 8.18 24.47
N ALA A 63 20.51 8.27 25.78
CA ALA A 63 19.30 8.92 26.29
C ALA A 63 19.30 10.44 26.01
N GLU A 64 20.44 11.10 26.23
CA GLU A 64 20.70 12.50 25.87
C GLU A 64 20.43 12.74 24.38
N ARG A 65 21.12 11.99 23.50
CA ARG A 65 20.90 12.08 22.05
C ARG A 65 19.45 11.79 21.66
N LYS A 66 18.77 10.80 22.25
CA LYS A 66 17.37 10.48 21.92
C LYS A 66 16.40 11.61 22.30
N CYS A 67 16.68 12.36 23.37
CA CYS A 67 15.92 13.57 23.67
C CYS A 67 16.20 14.71 22.69
N GLU A 68 17.48 14.97 22.38
CA GLU A 68 17.91 16.01 21.41
C GLU A 68 17.41 15.72 19.98
N GLN A 69 17.29 14.44 19.61
CA GLN A 69 16.65 14.00 18.38
C GLN A 69 15.19 14.44 18.33
N GLY A 70 14.43 14.23 19.42
CA GLY A 70 13.06 14.70 19.58
C GLY A 70 12.90 16.19 19.92
N GLY A 71 13.93 17.02 19.68
CA GLY A 71 13.92 18.47 19.91
C GLY A 71 14.17 18.92 21.36
N GLY A 72 14.07 17.99 22.31
CA GLY A 72 14.14 18.28 23.74
C GLY A 72 15.47 17.95 24.40
N THR A 73 15.44 17.89 25.72
CA THR A 73 16.58 17.61 26.60
C THR A 73 16.21 16.51 27.60
N LEU A 74 17.19 15.91 28.27
CA LEU A 74 16.89 15.08 29.44
C LEU A 74 16.32 15.96 30.54
N ILE A 75 15.29 15.46 31.26
CA ILE A 75 14.54 16.28 32.20
C ILE A 75 15.42 16.94 33.28
N ALA A 76 15.26 18.26 33.42
CA ALA A 76 15.96 19.07 34.41
C ALA A 76 15.08 19.29 35.65
N VAL A 77 15.39 18.62 36.76
CA VAL A 77 14.61 18.74 38.01
C VAL A 77 15.10 19.92 38.84
N ARG A 78 14.48 21.09 38.63
CA ARG A 78 14.91 22.38 39.21
C ARG A 78 14.02 22.88 40.36
N THR A 79 12.85 22.28 40.57
CA THR A 79 11.86 22.67 41.58
C THR A 79 11.26 21.43 42.25
N HIS A 80 10.49 21.63 43.34
CA HIS A 80 9.73 20.54 43.95
C HIS A 80 8.63 20.01 43.01
N GLU A 81 8.04 20.88 42.19
CA GLU A 81 7.04 20.50 41.17
C GLU A 81 7.64 19.54 40.14
N HIS A 82 8.86 19.82 39.64
CA HIS A 82 9.56 18.91 38.72
C HIS A 82 9.90 17.56 39.39
N GLN A 83 10.21 17.58 40.69
CA GLN A 83 10.52 16.37 41.45
C GLN A 83 9.27 15.50 41.61
N ASP A 84 8.16 16.10 42.04
CA ASP A 84 6.87 15.43 42.23
C ASP A 84 6.33 14.88 40.89
N PHE A 85 6.53 15.60 39.79
CA PHE A 85 6.21 15.14 38.44
C PHE A 85 7.02 13.89 38.07
N VAL A 86 8.34 13.93 38.23
CA VAL A 86 9.19 12.77 37.89
C VAL A 86 8.83 11.58 38.77
N GLU A 87 8.68 11.76 40.09
CA GLU A 87 8.31 10.69 41.03
C GLU A 87 7.00 9.99 40.65
N GLN A 88 5.98 10.74 40.22
CA GLN A 88 4.72 10.17 39.71
C GLN A 88 4.90 9.31 38.46
N HIS A 89 5.92 9.61 37.64
CA HIS A 89 6.17 8.93 36.38
C HIS A 89 7.25 7.82 36.46
N LEU A 90 7.90 7.59 37.61
CA LEU A 90 8.93 6.55 37.75
C LEU A 90 8.42 5.12 37.51
N ASN A 91 7.13 4.82 37.79
CA ASN A 91 6.55 3.46 37.65
C ASN A 91 7.37 2.30 38.29
N GLY A 92 8.26 2.59 39.25
CA GLY A 92 9.13 1.61 39.88
C GLY A 92 10.49 1.39 39.19
N THR A 93 10.82 2.12 38.13
CA THR A 93 12.15 2.15 37.50
C THR A 93 12.96 3.36 37.99
N SER A 94 14.29 3.30 37.90
CA SER A 94 15.13 4.51 37.91
C SER A 94 15.03 5.22 36.56
N ILE A 95 15.32 6.53 36.51
CA ILE A 95 15.52 7.27 35.24
C ILE A 95 16.71 8.24 35.29
N TRP A 96 17.29 8.52 34.12
CA TRP A 96 18.29 9.57 33.93
C TRP A 96 17.72 10.97 34.18
N LEU A 97 18.52 11.81 34.86
CA LEU A 97 18.35 13.26 34.89
C LEU A 97 19.27 13.91 33.86
N GLY A 98 18.92 15.10 33.36
CA GLY A 98 19.80 15.91 32.49
C GLY A 98 20.97 16.56 33.22
N LEU A 99 21.68 15.81 34.06
CA LEU A 99 22.70 16.29 35.00
C LEU A 99 23.93 15.36 35.00
N ARG A 100 25.11 15.90 34.63
CA ARG A 100 26.39 15.15 34.65
C ARG A 100 27.60 16.02 35.01
N ARG A 101 28.73 15.38 35.29
CA ARG A 101 30.07 15.98 35.33
C ARG A 101 30.71 15.86 33.93
N MET A 102 31.42 16.90 33.50
CA MET A 102 32.21 16.87 32.25
C MET A 102 33.65 16.37 32.47
N THR A 103 34.10 16.29 33.72
CA THR A 103 35.41 15.79 34.14
C THR A 103 35.29 15.14 35.52
N PRO A 104 36.01 14.04 35.80
CA PRO A 104 35.97 13.39 37.11
C PRO A 104 36.27 14.34 38.27
N GLY A 105 35.37 14.42 39.23
CA GLY A 105 35.46 15.34 40.38
C GLY A 105 35.14 16.82 40.07
N GLY A 106 34.66 17.12 38.86
CA GLY A 106 34.12 18.43 38.48
C GLY A 106 32.72 18.71 39.06
N PRO A 107 32.19 19.92 38.85
CA PRO A 107 30.82 20.25 39.24
C PRO A 107 29.80 19.50 38.36
N TYR A 108 28.63 19.20 38.93
CA TYR A 108 27.47 18.76 38.16
C TYR A 108 26.91 19.92 37.33
N ILE A 109 26.62 19.67 36.06
CA ILE A 109 26.16 20.63 35.06
C ILE A 109 24.86 20.11 34.43
N TRP A 110 23.85 20.98 34.35
CA TRP A 110 22.62 20.69 33.63
C TRP A 110 22.85 20.73 32.11
N GLN A 111 22.43 19.68 31.41
CA GLN A 111 22.55 19.53 29.95
C GLN A 111 21.76 20.62 29.19
N GLU A 112 20.58 20.96 29.70
CA GLU A 112 19.61 21.89 29.11
C GLU A 112 20.09 23.35 28.92
N ASP A 113 20.93 23.85 29.83
CA ASP A 113 21.36 25.26 29.89
C ASP A 113 22.83 25.47 30.31
N GLY A 114 23.60 24.39 30.52
CA GLY A 114 25.00 24.45 30.92
C GLY A 114 25.25 25.00 32.33
N ARG A 115 24.21 25.23 33.16
CA ARG A 115 24.39 25.81 34.50
C ARG A 115 24.85 24.75 35.51
N GLN A 116 25.73 25.15 36.41
CA GLN A 116 26.22 24.30 37.50
C GLN A 116 25.18 24.15 38.61
N LEU A 117 24.99 22.92 39.10
CA LEU A 117 24.27 22.66 40.34
C LEU A 117 25.07 23.24 41.52
N ASN A 118 24.42 24.09 42.31
CA ASN A 118 25.04 24.81 43.42
C ASN A 118 24.21 24.66 44.71
N GLU A 119 24.76 25.07 45.87
CA GLU A 119 24.10 24.93 47.18
C GLU A 119 22.73 25.64 47.31
N SER A 120 22.43 26.60 46.43
CA SER A 120 21.13 27.29 46.35
C SER A 120 20.15 26.66 45.35
N SER A 121 20.54 25.60 44.64
CA SER A 121 19.69 24.86 43.71
C SER A 121 18.88 23.79 44.43
N PHE A 122 17.67 23.50 43.95
CA PHE A 122 16.93 22.32 44.40
C PHE A 122 17.72 21.04 44.07
N SER A 123 17.73 20.07 45.00
CA SER A 123 18.23 18.71 44.77
C SER A 123 17.67 17.73 45.80
N ASN A 124 17.60 16.44 45.45
CA ASN A 124 17.03 15.39 46.30
C ASN A 124 17.99 14.19 46.49
N TRP A 125 19.28 14.46 46.67
CA TRP A 125 20.34 13.45 46.82
C TRP A 125 20.08 12.42 47.93
N ASP A 126 20.45 11.16 47.68
CA ASP A 126 20.63 10.16 48.74
C ASP A 126 21.92 10.48 49.54
N LEU A 127 21.79 10.54 50.86
CA LEU A 127 22.88 10.82 51.79
C LEU A 127 23.88 9.65 51.94
N GLN A 128 23.63 8.51 51.27
CA GLN A 128 24.56 7.36 51.20
C GLN A 128 25.27 7.21 49.84
N ALA A 129 24.96 8.04 48.84
CA ALA A 129 25.69 8.07 47.58
C ALA A 129 27.15 8.45 47.82
N SER A 130 28.08 7.54 47.51
CA SER A 130 29.51 7.76 47.70
C SER A 130 30.33 7.03 46.63
N GLY A 131 30.69 7.76 45.59
CA GLY A 131 31.54 7.24 44.53
C GLY A 131 32.19 8.35 43.69
N ALA A 132 32.77 7.94 42.57
CA ALA A 132 33.55 8.80 41.67
C ALA A 132 32.95 8.79 40.25
N GLU A 133 31.63 8.64 40.15
CA GLU A 133 30.87 8.55 38.91
C GLU A 133 30.55 9.95 38.35
N ASP A 134 30.06 10.02 37.12
CA ASP A 134 29.89 11.28 36.40
C ASP A 134 28.43 11.57 35.96
N CYS A 135 27.51 10.60 35.97
CA CYS A 135 26.11 10.80 35.56
C CYS A 135 25.13 10.60 36.71
N VAL A 136 23.94 11.22 36.65
CA VAL A 136 22.96 11.20 37.75
C VAL A 136 21.65 10.55 37.34
N GLU A 137 21.21 9.56 38.10
CA GLU A 137 19.84 9.02 38.01
C GLU A 137 19.01 9.42 39.23
N ILE A 138 17.70 9.43 39.06
CA ILE A 138 16.71 9.40 40.14
C ILE A 138 16.19 7.97 40.28
N GLN A 139 16.31 7.45 41.50
CA GLN A 139 15.91 6.09 41.85
C GLN A 139 14.40 5.98 42.02
N SER A 140 13.88 4.74 41.99
CA SER A 140 12.46 4.41 42.25
C SER A 140 11.91 4.86 43.63
N ASN A 141 12.76 5.40 44.51
CA ASN A 141 12.40 5.97 45.82
C ASN A 141 12.37 7.52 45.83
N GLY A 142 12.56 8.16 44.66
CA GLY A 142 12.63 9.62 44.47
C GLY A 142 14.02 10.25 44.70
N LYS A 143 14.99 9.52 45.26
CA LYS A 143 16.32 10.07 45.57
C LYS A 143 17.26 10.06 44.38
N TRP A 144 18.09 11.09 44.30
CA TRP A 144 19.12 11.20 43.26
C TRP A 144 20.41 10.51 43.73
N THR A 145 21.08 9.79 42.84
CA THR A 145 22.41 9.21 43.07
C THR A 145 23.27 9.40 41.83
N ASP A 146 24.59 9.48 42.04
CA ASP A 146 25.54 9.35 40.95
C ASP A 146 25.82 7.87 40.62
N VAL A 147 25.95 7.59 39.31
CA VAL A 147 26.11 6.25 38.71
C VAL A 147 26.97 6.33 37.45
N PRO A 148 27.61 5.22 37.03
CA PRO A 148 28.38 5.18 35.79
C PRO A 148 27.49 5.49 34.57
N CYS A 149 27.97 6.34 33.66
CA CYS A 149 27.21 6.79 32.48
C CYS A 149 26.89 5.66 31.47
N ASP A 150 27.55 4.50 31.59
CA ASP A 150 27.34 3.30 30.78
C ASP A 150 26.28 2.33 31.36
N LEU A 151 25.70 2.65 32.53
CA LEU A 151 24.49 1.98 33.04
C LEU A 151 23.34 2.13 32.03
N GLN A 152 22.44 1.16 31.94
CA GLN A 152 21.20 1.29 31.18
C GLN A 152 20.02 1.50 32.15
N THR A 153 19.34 2.63 32.02
CA THR A 153 18.19 3.00 32.87
C THR A 153 17.20 3.83 32.05
N GLY A 154 15.98 4.06 32.59
CA GLY A 154 14.93 4.79 31.88
C GLY A 154 15.27 6.27 31.69
N PHE A 155 14.43 7.03 30.99
CA PHE A 155 14.59 8.48 30.85
C PHE A 155 13.27 9.18 30.51
N ILE A 156 13.20 10.47 30.82
CA ILE A 156 12.12 11.37 30.40
C ILE A 156 12.79 12.53 29.65
N CYS A 157 12.26 12.85 28.48
CA CYS A 157 12.64 14.03 27.72
C CYS A 157 11.70 15.19 28.03
N SER A 158 12.23 16.40 28.11
CA SER A 158 11.49 17.66 28.27
C SER A 158 11.77 18.61 27.10
N LEU A 159 10.74 19.27 26.59
CA LEU A 159 10.79 20.17 25.44
C LEU A 159 10.17 21.51 25.81
N ASP A 160 10.93 22.60 25.66
CA ASP A 160 10.48 23.97 25.92
C ASP A 160 10.03 24.61 24.60
N LEU A 161 8.71 24.74 24.45
CA LEU A 161 8.09 25.22 23.21
C LEU A 161 8.35 26.69 22.92
N GLU A 162 8.46 27.52 23.97
CA GLU A 162 8.79 28.93 23.82
C GLU A 162 10.23 29.06 23.32
N LYS A 163 11.17 28.29 23.89
CA LYS A 163 12.57 28.24 23.49
C LYS A 163 12.77 27.69 22.08
N GLU A 164 12.03 26.64 21.67
CA GLU A 164 12.01 26.19 20.28
C GLU A 164 11.49 27.28 19.35
N CYS A 165 10.38 27.95 19.70
CA CYS A 165 9.83 29.05 18.91
C CYS A 165 10.82 30.21 18.77
N GLN A 166 11.51 30.57 19.85
CA GLN A 166 12.55 31.59 19.87
C GLN A 166 13.76 31.21 19.01
N SER A 167 14.10 29.92 18.89
CA SER A 167 15.16 29.46 17.98
C SER A 167 14.81 29.74 16.51
N LEU A 168 13.52 29.76 16.19
CA LEU A 168 12.96 30.10 14.88
C LEU A 168 12.37 31.52 14.82
N ALA A 169 12.69 32.41 15.76
CA ALA A 169 12.12 33.78 15.85
C ALA A 169 12.28 34.62 14.56
N SER A 170 13.25 34.21 13.74
CA SER A 170 13.49 34.54 12.34
C SER A 170 12.23 34.50 11.45
N VAL A 171 11.45 33.42 11.53
CA VAL A 171 10.24 33.17 10.72
C VAL A 171 8.99 32.96 11.57
N CYS A 172 9.15 32.78 12.89
CA CYS A 172 8.07 32.47 13.81
C CYS A 172 7.98 33.48 14.96
N GLU A 173 6.84 33.47 15.63
CA GLU A 173 6.58 34.24 16.83
C GLU A 173 5.78 33.44 17.85
N TRP A 174 5.98 33.80 19.11
CA TRP A 174 5.31 33.17 20.24
C TRP A 174 4.12 34.02 20.67
N ASP A 175 2.92 33.44 20.66
CA ASP A 175 1.72 34.11 21.19
C ASP A 175 1.53 33.79 22.68
N ASP A 176 1.83 34.77 23.52
CA ASP A 176 1.64 34.72 24.97
C ASP A 176 0.19 34.53 25.45
N VAL A 177 -0.81 34.69 24.58
CA VAL A 177 -2.24 34.51 24.88
C VAL A 177 -2.69 33.09 24.54
N SER A 178 -2.39 32.61 23.33
CA SER A 178 -2.76 31.23 22.92
C SER A 178 -1.74 30.16 23.28
N LYS A 179 -0.57 30.57 23.79
CA LYS A 179 0.52 29.68 24.21
C LYS A 179 1.01 28.77 23.10
N ALA A 180 1.19 29.35 21.92
CA ALA A 180 1.50 28.63 20.69
C ALA A 180 2.54 29.36 19.84
N CYS A 181 3.40 28.58 19.18
CA CYS A 181 4.34 29.08 18.19
C CYS A 181 3.67 29.19 16.81
N ARG A 182 3.64 30.41 16.28
CA ARG A 182 2.98 30.76 15.02
C ARG A 182 4.00 31.19 13.99
N LEU A 183 3.66 31.00 12.72
CA LEU A 183 4.39 31.54 11.60
C LEU A 183 4.08 33.04 11.49
N ARG A 184 5.09 33.87 11.23
CA ARG A 184 4.93 35.32 10.98
C ARG A 184 4.09 35.58 9.75
N SER A 185 3.57 36.80 9.61
CA SER A 185 2.77 37.18 8.44
C SER A 185 3.59 37.18 7.15
N GLU A 186 2.92 36.87 6.04
CA GLU A 186 3.34 37.13 4.66
C GLU A 186 3.76 38.58 4.38
N THR A 187 3.34 39.53 5.24
CA THR A 187 3.73 40.94 5.17
C THR A 187 5.05 41.24 5.90
N GLU A 188 5.59 40.27 6.64
CA GLU A 188 6.85 40.36 7.39
C GLU A 188 7.94 39.41 6.84
N ILE A 189 7.56 38.26 6.26
CA ILE A 189 8.46 37.22 5.77
C ILE A 189 7.93 36.57 4.47
N GLY A 190 8.78 35.83 3.77
CA GLY A 190 8.44 35.12 2.54
C GLY A 190 8.89 35.90 1.30
N TYR A 191 8.06 35.92 0.26
CA TYR A 191 8.41 36.51 -1.04
C TYR A 191 7.44 37.64 -1.44
N THR A 192 7.96 38.63 -2.16
CA THR A 192 7.20 39.74 -2.74
C THR A 192 7.29 39.76 -4.26
N VAL A 193 6.30 40.35 -4.93
CA VAL A 193 6.34 40.56 -6.39
C VAL A 193 7.49 41.50 -6.76
N ALA A 194 8.41 41.07 -7.61
CA ALA A 194 9.64 41.81 -7.95
C ALA A 194 9.58 42.57 -9.29
N GLY A 195 8.58 42.30 -10.12
CA GLY A 195 8.47 42.86 -11.47
C GLY A 195 7.17 42.50 -12.18
N GLU A 196 7.04 42.92 -13.43
CA GLU A 196 5.84 42.68 -14.25
C GLU A 196 5.70 41.21 -14.67
N LYS A 197 4.46 40.76 -14.87
CA LYS A 197 4.08 39.45 -15.40
C LYS A 197 4.58 39.28 -16.84
N GLU A 198 5.41 38.28 -17.09
CA GLU A 198 5.98 37.98 -18.41
C GLU A 198 5.19 36.86 -19.11
N THR A 199 4.81 37.05 -20.38
CA THR A 199 4.10 36.01 -21.15
C THR A 199 5.04 34.88 -21.60
N LEU A 200 4.61 33.64 -21.40
CA LEU A 200 5.24 32.41 -21.91
C LEU A 200 4.38 31.79 -23.03
N PRO A 201 4.93 30.90 -23.89
CA PRO A 201 4.15 30.27 -24.96
C PRO A 201 2.91 29.50 -24.49
N SER A 202 2.99 28.86 -23.32
CA SER A 202 1.87 28.13 -22.69
C SER A 202 1.29 28.83 -21.45
N GLY A 203 1.64 30.10 -21.19
CA GLY A 203 1.10 30.81 -20.02
C GLY A 203 1.89 32.05 -19.63
N PHE A 204 2.38 32.11 -18.39
CA PHE A 204 3.12 33.27 -17.89
C PHE A 204 4.12 32.91 -16.78
N ARG A 205 5.03 33.84 -16.48
CA ARG A 205 5.83 33.83 -15.25
C ARG A 205 5.80 35.18 -14.55
N LEU A 206 5.97 35.15 -13.23
CA LEU A 206 6.08 36.33 -12.37
C LEU A 206 7.39 36.25 -11.57
N PRO A 207 8.29 37.25 -11.68
CA PRO A 207 9.49 37.32 -10.84
C PRO A 207 9.13 37.69 -9.40
N LEU A 208 9.70 36.95 -8.44
CA LEU A 208 9.55 37.16 -7.00
C LEU A 208 10.91 37.41 -6.36
N GLU A 209 10.94 38.24 -5.31
CA GLU A 209 12.14 38.52 -4.51
C GLU A 209 11.89 38.23 -3.02
N LEU A 210 12.92 37.83 -2.29
CA LEU A 210 12.84 37.50 -0.87
C LEU A 210 12.60 38.77 -0.03
N HIS A 211 11.46 38.81 0.68
CA HIS A 211 11.01 39.98 1.42
C HIS A 211 12.03 40.41 2.50
N ASN A 212 12.47 41.67 2.47
CA ASN A 212 13.37 42.28 3.46
C ASN A 212 14.67 41.50 3.79
N GLN A 213 15.14 40.60 2.92
CA GLN A 213 16.19 39.62 3.23
C GLN A 213 15.83 38.75 4.45
N SER A 214 14.58 38.25 4.50
CA SER A 214 14.05 37.47 5.61
C SER A 214 14.99 36.33 6.01
N SER A 215 15.15 36.17 7.31
CA SER A 215 16.10 35.22 7.88
C SER A 215 15.69 33.76 7.61
N SER A 216 16.70 32.89 7.59
CA SER A 216 16.55 31.46 7.38
C SER A 216 15.70 30.81 8.49
N ALA A 217 14.84 29.88 8.09
CA ALA A 217 14.19 28.91 8.98
C ALA A 217 15.14 27.75 9.30
N TYR A 218 15.70 27.11 8.26
CA TYR A 218 16.45 25.86 8.40
C TYR A 218 17.71 25.78 7.53
N SER A 219 17.69 26.42 6.37
CA SER A 219 18.72 26.33 5.33
C SER A 219 18.77 27.61 4.49
N GLN A 220 19.70 27.70 3.53
CA GLN A 220 19.91 28.95 2.80
C GLN A 220 18.68 29.32 1.93
N PRO A 221 18.03 30.49 2.13
CA PRO A 221 16.95 30.96 1.28
C PRO A 221 17.49 31.45 -0.07
N PHE A 222 16.66 31.37 -1.12
CA PHE A 222 16.96 31.93 -2.43
C PHE A 222 16.51 33.39 -2.50
N SER A 223 17.31 34.28 -3.08
CA SER A 223 16.96 35.71 -3.12
C SER A 223 15.89 36.05 -4.16
N ASN A 224 15.81 35.25 -5.23
CA ASN A 224 14.88 35.43 -6.34
C ASN A 224 14.24 34.08 -6.69
N LEU A 225 12.97 34.10 -7.10
CA LEU A 225 12.25 32.96 -7.67
C LEU A 225 11.47 33.41 -8.92
N TYR A 226 11.12 32.46 -9.78
CA TYR A 226 9.98 32.61 -10.69
C TYR A 226 8.80 31.79 -10.15
N PHE A 227 7.61 32.38 -10.22
CA PHE A 227 6.33 31.66 -10.23
C PHE A 227 5.91 31.52 -11.69
N GLU A 228 6.01 30.31 -12.25
CA GLU A 228 5.65 30.00 -13.63
C GLU A 228 4.34 29.23 -13.69
N VAL A 229 3.50 29.55 -14.67
CA VAL A 229 2.19 28.95 -14.91
C VAL A 229 2.11 28.49 -16.35
N HIS A 230 1.79 27.22 -16.55
CA HIS A 230 1.63 26.60 -17.86
C HIS A 230 0.24 25.95 -17.94
N LEU A 231 -0.53 26.32 -18.95
CA LEU A 231 -1.75 25.63 -19.35
C LEU A 231 -1.37 24.61 -20.43
N HIS A 232 -1.50 23.32 -20.11
CA HIS A 232 -1.20 22.24 -21.05
C HIS A 232 -2.43 21.88 -21.86
N THR A 233 -3.56 21.73 -21.19
CA THR A 233 -4.89 21.58 -21.80
C THR A 233 -5.92 22.40 -21.02
N ASN A 234 -7.16 22.47 -21.50
CA ASN A 234 -8.27 23.07 -20.74
C ASN A 234 -8.55 22.38 -19.38
N HIS A 235 -7.99 21.20 -19.15
CA HIS A 235 -8.16 20.41 -17.93
C HIS A 235 -6.88 20.20 -17.12
N HIS A 236 -5.72 20.65 -17.60
CA HIS A 236 -4.43 20.49 -16.93
C HIS A 236 -3.65 21.80 -16.87
N LEU A 237 -3.51 22.31 -15.65
CA LEU A 237 -2.69 23.46 -15.29
C LEU A 237 -1.45 22.98 -14.53
N GLN A 238 -0.27 23.54 -14.82
CA GLN A 238 0.95 23.35 -14.05
C GLN A 238 1.39 24.68 -13.44
N ILE A 239 1.82 24.65 -12.18
CA ILE A 239 2.46 25.77 -11.48
C ILE A 239 3.83 25.33 -10.98
N LYS A 240 4.87 26.05 -11.40
CA LYS A 240 6.24 25.84 -10.90
C LYS A 240 6.70 27.05 -10.07
N ILE A 241 7.37 26.80 -8.95
CA ILE A 241 8.11 27.82 -8.22
C ILE A 241 9.55 27.35 -8.04
N LEU A 242 10.48 28.09 -8.64
CA LEU A 242 11.90 27.71 -8.76
C LEU A 242 12.82 28.95 -8.84
N PRO A 243 14.09 28.84 -8.37
CA PRO A 243 15.07 29.92 -8.52
C PRO A 243 15.56 30.05 -9.98
N PRO A 244 15.75 31.27 -10.51
CA PRO A 244 16.11 31.49 -11.91
C PRO A 244 17.57 31.11 -12.25
N ASP A 245 18.48 31.23 -11.28
CA ASP A 245 19.93 31.12 -11.48
C ASP A 245 20.51 29.75 -11.04
N PHE A 246 19.66 28.81 -10.61
CA PHE A 246 20.10 27.55 -9.99
C PHE A 246 19.33 26.34 -10.52
N ASP A 247 20.05 25.39 -11.12
CA ASP A 247 19.54 24.06 -11.48
C ASP A 247 19.33 23.23 -10.19
N ARG A 248 18.11 23.31 -9.64
CA ARG A 248 17.68 22.50 -8.48
C ARG A 248 17.28 21.09 -8.93
N TYR A 249 17.15 20.20 -7.96
CA TYR A 249 16.57 18.89 -8.24
C TYR A 249 15.11 19.04 -8.71
N GLU A 250 14.83 18.41 -9.85
CA GLU A 250 13.47 18.16 -10.36
C GLU A 250 13.34 16.65 -10.58
N VAL A 251 12.14 16.12 -10.33
CA VAL A 251 11.86 14.68 -10.33
C VAL A 251 12.07 14.10 -11.74
N PRO A 252 12.97 13.10 -11.92
CA PRO A 252 13.32 12.54 -13.24
C PRO A 252 12.34 11.47 -13.73
N VAL A 253 11.10 11.47 -13.24
CA VAL A 253 10.04 10.56 -13.69
C VAL A 253 9.36 11.21 -14.91
N PRO A 254 9.23 10.53 -16.06
CA PRO A 254 8.53 11.09 -17.21
C PRO A 254 7.04 11.31 -16.90
N LEU A 255 6.52 12.47 -17.29
CA LEU A 255 5.08 12.76 -17.32
C LEU A 255 4.63 12.93 -18.77
N HIS A 256 3.39 12.54 -19.05
CA HIS A 256 2.78 12.62 -20.36
C HIS A 256 1.87 13.85 -20.42
N PHE A 257 2.03 14.68 -21.46
CA PHE A 257 1.23 15.87 -21.67
C PHE A 257 0.50 15.72 -23.01
N ASP A 258 -0.84 15.77 -22.99
CA ASP A 258 -1.65 15.74 -24.22
C ASP A 258 -1.37 17.01 -25.04
N GLN A 259 -0.94 16.82 -26.29
CA GLN A 259 -0.60 17.91 -27.23
C GLN A 259 -1.68 18.15 -28.29
N ASP A 260 -2.70 17.29 -28.37
CA ASP A 260 -3.73 17.33 -29.41
C ASP A 260 -4.91 18.26 -29.07
N ASP A 261 -5.05 18.69 -27.81
CA ASP A 261 -6.05 19.66 -27.35
C ASP A 261 -5.42 21.05 -27.13
N GLU A 262 -5.54 21.96 -28.11
CA GLU A 262 -5.16 23.37 -27.92
C GLU A 262 -6.02 24.00 -26.79
N ALA A 263 -5.35 24.49 -25.74
CA ALA A 263 -6.01 25.18 -24.65
C ALA A 263 -6.50 26.59 -25.07
N ASP A 264 -7.76 26.91 -24.76
CA ASP A 264 -8.45 28.15 -25.19
C ASP A 264 -9.05 28.92 -23.98
N ILE A 265 -8.71 28.53 -22.74
CA ILE A 265 -9.15 29.27 -21.55
C ILE A 265 -8.16 30.40 -21.25
N ASP A 266 -8.69 31.61 -21.02
CA ASP A 266 -7.89 32.73 -20.51
C ASP A 266 -7.41 32.42 -19.08
N LEU A 267 -6.10 32.25 -18.91
CA LEU A 267 -5.47 32.01 -17.60
C LEU A 267 -5.80 33.08 -16.56
N ASN A 268 -6.16 34.31 -16.96
CA ASN A 268 -6.57 35.37 -16.02
C ASN A 268 -7.99 35.14 -15.45
N GLU A 269 -8.78 34.20 -15.99
CA GLU A 269 -10.05 33.77 -15.38
C GLU A 269 -9.85 32.66 -14.34
N ILE A 270 -8.77 31.87 -14.45
CA ILE A 270 -8.45 30.75 -13.55
C ILE A 270 -7.50 31.18 -12.43
N VAL A 271 -6.36 31.79 -12.78
CA VAL A 271 -5.23 32.05 -11.87
C VAL A 271 -5.17 33.53 -11.52
N HIS A 272 -5.42 33.84 -10.25
CA HIS A 272 -5.46 35.20 -9.71
C HIS A 272 -4.30 35.42 -8.74
N ILE A 273 -3.46 36.41 -9.02
CA ILE A 273 -2.50 36.95 -8.05
C ILE A 273 -3.23 37.98 -7.18
N VAL A 274 -3.04 37.93 -5.86
CA VAL A 274 -3.83 38.76 -4.93
C VAL A 274 -3.51 40.26 -5.06
N ASP A 275 -2.23 40.60 -5.23
CA ASP A 275 -1.76 41.94 -5.59
C ASP A 275 -0.52 41.83 -6.47
N GLU A 276 -0.61 42.27 -7.73
CA GLU A 276 0.51 42.25 -8.70
C GLU A 276 1.45 43.48 -8.55
N SER A 277 1.24 44.34 -7.56
CA SER A 277 2.08 45.53 -7.32
C SER A 277 3.49 45.17 -6.86
N VAL A 278 4.54 45.70 -7.49
CA VAL A 278 5.93 45.44 -7.06
C VAL A 278 6.13 45.82 -5.57
N GLY A 279 6.61 44.86 -4.78
CA GLY A 279 6.76 44.94 -3.33
C GLY A 279 5.56 44.45 -2.51
N SER A 280 4.46 44.01 -3.13
CA SER A 280 3.35 43.33 -2.45
C SER A 280 3.76 41.93 -2.00
N ALA A 281 3.16 41.42 -0.91
CA ALA A 281 3.32 40.03 -0.48
C ALA A 281 2.76 39.08 -1.55
N PHE A 282 3.54 38.06 -1.93
CA PHE A 282 3.13 37.13 -2.97
C PHE A 282 2.10 36.12 -2.45
N GLN A 283 0.88 36.21 -2.99
CA GLN A 283 -0.21 35.24 -2.81
C GLN A 283 -0.95 35.02 -4.12
N PHE A 284 -1.45 33.82 -4.34
CA PHE A 284 -2.21 33.43 -5.53
C PHE A 284 -3.39 32.50 -5.18
N SER A 285 -4.35 32.42 -6.10
CA SER A 285 -5.42 31.42 -6.05
C SER A 285 -5.74 30.88 -7.45
N ILE A 286 -6.18 29.62 -7.49
CA ILE A 286 -6.69 28.91 -8.66
C ILE A 286 -8.19 28.74 -8.46
N THR A 287 -9.00 29.16 -9.44
CA THR A 287 -10.46 29.15 -9.32
C THR A 287 -11.15 28.48 -10.50
N ARG A 288 -12.35 27.94 -10.25
CA ARG A 288 -13.25 27.42 -11.28
C ARG A 288 -14.69 27.80 -10.92
N GLY A 289 -15.34 28.63 -11.74
CA GLY A 289 -16.72 29.06 -11.50
C GLY A 289 -16.95 29.81 -10.17
N GLY A 290 -15.91 30.42 -9.60
CA GLY A 290 -15.93 31.07 -8.27
C GLY A 290 -15.60 30.15 -7.09
N SER A 291 -15.47 28.84 -7.29
CA SER A 291 -14.84 27.90 -6.33
C SER A 291 -13.34 28.16 -6.30
N LYS A 292 -12.72 28.29 -5.11
CA LYS A 292 -11.27 28.34 -4.95
C LYS A 292 -10.74 26.92 -4.78
N LEU A 293 -10.08 26.40 -5.80
CA LEU A 293 -9.52 25.04 -5.80
C LEU A 293 -8.29 24.98 -4.90
N MET A 294 -7.42 25.99 -5.05
CA MET A 294 -6.19 26.20 -4.33
C MET A 294 -6.07 27.70 -4.04
N GLU A 295 -5.73 28.09 -2.82
CA GLU A 295 -5.53 29.47 -2.40
C GLU A 295 -4.38 29.48 -1.41
N SER A 296 -3.26 30.10 -1.78
CA SER A 296 -2.09 30.21 -0.91
C SER A 296 -2.41 31.01 0.35
N VAL A 297 -2.07 30.48 1.52
CA VAL A 297 -2.26 31.15 2.81
C VAL A 297 -0.91 31.38 3.46
N GLY A 298 -0.71 32.59 4.01
CA GLY A 298 0.51 32.97 4.71
C GLY A 298 1.76 32.99 3.83
N PRO A 299 2.96 33.00 4.42
CA PRO A 299 4.21 33.15 3.69
C PRO A 299 4.66 31.86 3.00
N LEU A 300 5.07 32.00 1.74
CA LEU A 300 5.86 31.00 1.02
C LEU A 300 7.29 30.96 1.60
N ILE A 301 7.76 29.80 2.04
CA ILE A 301 9.18 29.60 2.39
C ILE A 301 9.82 28.69 1.34
N PHE A 302 10.97 29.12 0.82
CA PHE A 302 11.73 28.40 -0.19
C PHE A 302 13.23 28.54 0.09
N GLU A 303 13.83 27.46 0.55
CA GLU A 303 15.24 27.35 0.92
C GLU A 303 15.87 26.09 0.30
N ASP A 304 17.20 25.96 0.42
CA ASP A 304 17.92 24.82 -0.17
C ASP A 304 17.42 23.45 0.31
N GLN A 305 17.07 23.34 1.59
CA GLN A 305 16.63 22.11 2.24
C GLN A 305 15.34 22.26 3.05
N PHE A 306 14.53 23.28 2.72
CA PHE A 306 13.22 23.46 3.32
C PHE A 306 12.28 24.27 2.42
N LEU A 307 11.20 23.64 2.01
CA LEU A 307 10.08 24.24 1.29
C LEU A 307 8.85 24.20 2.20
N HIS A 308 8.10 25.30 2.30
CA HIS A 308 6.82 25.34 3.02
C HIS A 308 5.78 26.10 2.19
N PHE A 309 4.63 25.48 1.99
CA PHE A 309 3.47 26.07 1.32
C PHE A 309 2.18 25.62 2.01
N THR A 310 1.22 26.54 2.22
CA THR A 310 -0.10 26.21 2.76
C THR A 310 -1.19 26.66 1.79
N THR A 311 -2.20 25.82 1.58
CA THR A 311 -3.41 26.17 0.82
C THR A 311 -4.69 25.97 1.65
N ASN A 312 -5.65 26.87 1.48
CA ASN A 312 -7.06 26.54 1.75
C ASN A 312 -7.54 25.50 0.72
N LEU A 313 -8.41 24.59 1.12
CA LEU A 313 -9.06 23.61 0.23
C LEU A 313 -10.50 24.05 -0.09
N SER A 314 -11.01 23.69 -1.27
CA SER A 314 -12.37 24.01 -1.68
C SER A 314 -13.47 23.34 -0.82
N SER A 315 -13.14 22.27 -0.09
CA SER A 315 -14.04 21.52 0.79
C SER A 315 -13.28 20.62 1.77
N GLU A 316 -13.99 19.95 2.68
CA GLU A 316 -13.47 18.84 3.49
C GLU A 316 -13.39 17.49 2.73
N GLY A 317 -13.65 17.48 1.42
CA GLY A 317 -13.71 16.29 0.58
C GLY A 317 -12.34 15.79 0.12
N LEU A 318 -11.32 15.82 0.99
CA LEU A 318 -9.93 15.49 0.67
C LEU A 318 -9.67 13.97 0.76
N PHE A 319 -9.01 13.44 -0.27
CA PHE A 319 -8.57 12.04 -0.41
C PHE A 319 -7.11 11.97 -0.90
N GLY A 320 -6.37 10.91 -0.55
CA GLY A 320 -5.00 10.66 -1.04
C GLY A 320 -3.89 10.97 -0.06
N LEU A 321 -2.71 11.35 -0.58
CA LEU A 321 -1.46 11.57 0.16
C LEU A 321 -0.90 10.30 0.81
N GLY A 322 -0.61 9.29 -0.02
CA GLY A 322 -0.03 8.02 0.40
C GLY A 322 1.50 7.96 0.27
N GLU A 323 2.16 6.85 0.59
CA GLU A 323 1.59 5.70 1.30
C GLU A 323 1.69 5.91 2.81
N SER A 324 0.55 5.84 3.49
CA SER A 324 0.39 6.00 4.94
C SER A 324 -0.94 5.41 5.35
N ILE A 325 -1.07 4.97 6.60
CA ILE A 325 -2.26 4.25 7.05
C ILE A 325 -3.34 5.20 7.56
N HIS A 326 -4.40 5.33 6.77
CA HIS A 326 -5.58 6.11 7.12
C HIS A 326 -6.68 5.25 7.75
N ASP A 327 -7.31 5.78 8.82
CA ASP A 327 -8.44 5.12 9.50
C ASP A 327 -9.80 5.32 8.81
N THR A 328 -9.85 6.27 7.88
CA THR A 328 -10.98 6.57 6.98
C THR A 328 -10.46 7.05 5.63
N PHE A 329 -11.14 6.68 4.54
CA PHE A 329 -10.72 7.08 3.18
C PHE A 329 -10.76 8.59 2.95
N ARG A 330 -11.80 9.28 3.46
CA ARG A 330 -11.81 10.75 3.52
C ARG A 330 -10.97 11.24 4.70
N HIS A 331 -10.10 12.20 4.47
CA HIS A 331 -9.38 12.91 5.53
C HIS A 331 -10.35 13.67 6.45
N ARG A 332 -10.14 13.56 7.76
CA ARG A 332 -11.03 14.14 8.78
C ARG A 332 -10.47 15.44 9.33
N PHE A 333 -11.21 16.53 9.13
CA PHE A 333 -10.92 17.85 9.66
C PHE A 333 -11.63 18.09 10.99
N ARG A 334 -10.98 18.81 11.92
CA ARG A 334 -11.59 19.33 13.15
C ARG A 334 -10.95 20.66 13.49
N GLU A 335 -11.76 21.64 13.90
CA GLU A 335 -11.31 23.00 14.24
C GLU A 335 -10.18 22.96 15.28
N GLY A 336 -9.04 23.59 14.96
CA GLY A 336 -7.85 23.62 15.82
C GLY A 336 -7.04 22.32 15.91
N GLN A 337 -7.44 21.22 15.24
CA GLN A 337 -6.61 20.01 15.15
C GLN A 337 -5.64 20.11 13.97
N HIS A 338 -4.38 19.77 14.22
CA HIS A 338 -3.32 19.65 13.22
C HIS A 338 -2.80 18.21 13.18
N ARG A 339 -2.97 17.53 12.04
CA ARG A 339 -2.50 16.15 11.81
C ARG A 339 -1.48 16.14 10.68
N THR A 340 -0.26 15.71 10.96
CA THR A 340 0.83 15.65 9.97
C THR A 340 0.97 14.22 9.40
N THR A 341 1.08 14.07 8.09
CA THR A 341 1.56 12.92 7.29
C THR A 341 3.04 12.93 6.95
N ALA A 342 3.90 12.01 7.40
CA ALA A 342 5.22 11.82 6.78
C ALA A 342 5.07 11.16 5.40
N MET A 343 5.93 11.51 4.43
CA MET A 343 6.00 10.89 3.11
C MET A 343 7.47 10.66 2.72
N PHE A 344 7.91 9.41 2.86
CA PHE A 344 9.25 8.93 2.49
C PHE A 344 9.22 7.39 2.46
N SER A 345 9.76 6.74 1.43
CA SER A 345 9.73 5.27 1.35
C SER A 345 10.45 4.62 2.52
N LYS A 346 9.84 3.65 3.20
CA LYS A 346 10.40 3.02 4.40
C LYS A 346 9.87 1.60 4.57
N ASP A 347 10.77 0.68 4.87
CA ASP A 347 10.47 -0.67 5.33
C ASP A 347 9.76 -0.61 6.70
N GLN A 348 8.45 -0.41 6.68
CA GLN A 348 7.68 -0.14 7.89
C GLN A 348 6.28 -0.74 7.79
N ALA A 349 6.04 -1.77 8.59
CA ALA A 349 4.73 -2.40 8.71
C ALA A 349 3.63 -1.36 9.05
N PRO A 350 2.43 -1.49 8.47
CA PRO A 350 1.28 -0.57 8.62
C PRO A 350 0.63 -0.61 10.02
N TYR A 351 1.34 -0.13 11.03
CA TYR A 351 0.87 -0.08 12.42
C TYR A 351 0.00 1.16 12.71
N ASP A 352 -0.54 1.26 13.93
CA ASP A 352 -1.49 2.31 14.28
C ASP A 352 -0.87 3.72 14.31
N GLY A 353 -1.22 4.49 13.29
CA GLY A 353 -1.12 5.94 13.24
C GLY A 353 -0.41 6.46 11.99
N ASP A 354 -0.08 7.74 12.06
CA ASP A 354 0.47 8.52 10.94
C ASP A 354 1.95 8.23 10.71
N VAL A 355 2.24 7.10 10.06
CA VAL A 355 3.58 6.71 9.62
C VAL A 355 3.63 6.50 8.12
N ASN A 356 4.73 6.94 7.52
CA ASN A 356 5.08 6.62 6.14
C ASN A 356 5.46 5.13 6.04
N THR A 357 4.91 4.46 5.03
CA THR A 357 5.22 3.06 4.70
C THR A 357 6.05 3.02 3.41
N TYR A 358 5.72 2.18 2.44
CA TYR A 358 6.63 1.76 1.38
C TYR A 358 6.67 2.74 0.19
N GLY A 359 5.52 3.20 -0.27
CA GLY A 359 5.39 4.16 -1.38
C GLY A 359 5.29 5.63 -0.98
N VAL A 360 5.45 6.52 -1.97
CA VAL A 360 5.28 7.97 -1.83
C VAL A 360 4.44 8.50 -2.99
N HIS A 361 3.22 8.92 -2.70
CA HIS A 361 2.21 9.42 -3.63
C HIS A 361 1.70 10.80 -3.19
N PRO A 362 2.42 11.88 -3.53
CA PRO A 362 2.07 13.26 -3.20
C PRO A 362 0.94 13.80 -4.10
N PHE A 363 -0.07 12.96 -4.35
CA PHE A 363 -1.28 13.28 -5.08
C PHE A 363 -2.47 13.32 -4.13
N TYR A 364 -3.32 14.35 -4.28
CA TYR A 364 -4.58 14.45 -3.58
C TYR A 364 -5.72 14.83 -4.51
N LEU A 365 -6.93 14.42 -4.14
CA LEU A 365 -8.17 14.73 -4.84
C LEU A 365 -9.13 15.40 -3.85
N VAL A 366 -9.80 16.47 -4.29
CA VAL A 366 -10.82 17.17 -3.51
C VAL A 366 -12.16 17.09 -4.22
N ARG A 367 -13.16 16.47 -3.58
CA ARG A 367 -14.57 16.52 -4.02
C ARG A 367 -15.19 17.83 -3.53
N GLU A 368 -15.56 18.70 -4.46
CA GLU A 368 -16.19 20.00 -4.22
C GLU A 368 -17.69 19.88 -3.90
N SER A 369 -18.37 21.02 -3.80
CA SER A 369 -19.83 21.03 -3.66
C SER A 369 -20.51 20.42 -4.91
N GLY A 370 -21.53 19.59 -4.67
CA GLY A 370 -22.22 18.87 -5.73
C GLY A 370 -21.36 17.79 -6.37
N SER A 371 -21.30 17.77 -7.70
CA SER A 371 -20.63 16.74 -8.51
C SER A 371 -19.29 17.21 -9.12
N GLN A 372 -18.70 18.28 -8.57
CA GLN A 372 -17.42 18.83 -9.01
C GLN A 372 -16.26 18.23 -8.20
N ALA A 373 -15.08 18.14 -8.79
CA ALA A 373 -13.84 17.74 -8.15
C ALA A 373 -12.62 18.35 -8.86
N HIS A 374 -11.47 18.34 -8.20
CA HIS A 374 -10.17 18.56 -8.81
C HIS A 374 -9.12 17.66 -8.16
N GLY A 375 -8.00 17.44 -8.85
CA GLY A 375 -6.83 16.74 -8.32
C GLY A 375 -5.60 17.62 -8.36
N VAL A 376 -4.63 17.37 -7.47
CA VAL A 376 -3.32 18.03 -7.47
C VAL A 376 -2.24 17.00 -7.18
N LEU A 377 -1.28 16.89 -8.09
CA LEU A 377 0.00 16.22 -7.85
C LEU A 377 1.04 17.29 -7.45
N PHE A 378 1.63 17.17 -6.27
CA PHE A 378 2.84 17.90 -5.89
C PHE A 378 4.06 17.05 -6.30
N PHE A 379 4.62 17.34 -7.47
CA PHE A 379 5.61 16.51 -8.13
C PHE A 379 7.02 16.72 -7.54
N ASN A 380 7.22 16.13 -6.37
CA ASN A 380 8.46 16.17 -5.58
C ASN A 380 8.72 14.74 -5.04
N SER A 381 9.98 14.36 -4.81
CA SER A 381 10.35 13.00 -4.33
C SER A 381 11.31 13.00 -3.14
N ASN A 382 11.76 14.17 -2.70
CA ASN A 382 12.49 14.31 -1.44
C ASN A 382 11.61 13.87 -0.27
N ALA A 383 12.21 13.56 0.88
CA ALA A 383 11.44 13.35 2.10
C ALA A 383 10.59 14.58 2.41
N MET A 384 9.31 14.37 2.65
CA MET A 384 8.36 15.46 2.85
C MET A 384 7.30 15.08 3.87
N GLU A 385 6.43 16.04 4.15
CA GLU A 385 5.25 15.84 4.97
C GLU A 385 4.11 16.76 4.54
N TYR A 386 2.90 16.34 4.83
CA TYR A 386 1.70 17.18 4.72
C TYR A 386 1.08 17.40 6.10
N GLU A 387 0.32 18.48 6.29
CA GLU A 387 -0.45 18.71 7.50
C GLU A 387 -1.89 19.10 7.13
N THR A 388 -2.87 18.31 7.55
CA THR A 388 -4.28 18.66 7.47
C THR A 388 -4.67 19.43 8.73
N SER A 389 -5.36 20.56 8.55
CA SER A 389 -5.86 21.39 9.65
C SER A 389 -7.16 22.10 9.29
N MET A 390 -7.87 22.61 10.29
CA MET A 390 -9.09 23.40 10.11
C MET A 390 -9.04 24.66 10.97
N SER A 391 -9.33 25.80 10.35
CA SER A 391 -9.20 27.14 10.91
C SER A 391 -10.37 27.98 10.46
N GLU A 392 -11.17 28.51 11.40
CA GLU A 392 -12.38 29.29 11.11
C GLU A 392 -13.39 28.54 10.22
N GLY A 393 -13.46 27.22 10.35
CA GLY A 393 -14.27 26.36 9.49
C GLY A 393 -13.71 26.13 8.08
N GLN A 394 -12.53 26.67 7.77
CA GLN A 394 -11.86 26.49 6.48
C GLN A 394 -10.85 25.33 6.57
N PRO A 395 -11.02 24.22 5.82
CA PRO A 395 -10.02 23.16 5.72
C PRO A 395 -8.78 23.67 4.98
N ARG A 396 -7.61 23.27 5.49
CA ARG A 396 -6.28 23.64 5.00
C ARG A 396 -5.37 22.42 4.83
N LEU A 397 -4.50 22.50 3.84
CA LEU A 397 -3.40 21.57 3.59
C LEU A 397 -2.07 22.34 3.57
N THR A 398 -1.17 22.00 4.48
CA THR A 398 0.22 22.45 4.46
C THR A 398 1.09 21.38 3.83
N LEU A 399 2.04 21.74 2.98
CA LEU A 399 3.03 20.85 2.37
C LEU A 399 4.42 21.34 2.75
N ARG A 400 5.27 20.44 3.25
CA ARG A 400 6.66 20.73 3.62
C ARG A 400 7.60 19.69 3.03
N SER A 401 8.58 20.09 2.23
CA SER A 401 9.59 19.18 1.65
C SER A 401 11.00 19.64 2.00
N ILE A 402 11.94 18.71 2.18
CA ILE A 402 13.34 19.04 2.45
C ILE A 402 14.18 19.24 1.19
N GLY A 403 13.57 19.30 0.00
CA GLY A 403 14.31 19.53 -1.24
C GLY A 403 13.44 19.73 -2.46
N GLY A 404 14.07 19.71 -3.63
CA GLY A 404 13.41 19.88 -4.91
C GLY A 404 12.87 21.30 -5.13
N ILE A 405 11.79 21.42 -5.88
CA ILE A 405 11.06 22.66 -6.16
C ILE A 405 9.57 22.49 -5.78
N PHE A 406 8.78 23.56 -5.87
CA PHE A 406 7.33 23.41 -6.01
C PHE A 406 6.99 23.18 -7.47
N ASP A 407 6.46 22.00 -7.78
CA ASP A 407 5.89 21.69 -9.09
C ASP A 407 4.51 21.06 -8.85
N PHE A 408 3.45 21.79 -9.18
CA PHE A 408 2.07 21.39 -8.95
C PHE A 408 1.38 21.15 -10.28
N HIS A 409 0.84 19.95 -10.49
CA HIS A 409 -0.04 19.64 -11.61
C HIS A 409 -1.48 19.57 -11.11
N ILE A 410 -2.30 20.53 -11.52
CA ILE A 410 -3.71 20.67 -11.15
C ILE A 410 -4.59 20.13 -12.27
N LEU A 411 -5.45 19.18 -11.93
CA LEU A 411 -6.36 18.46 -12.82
C LEU A 411 -7.79 18.91 -12.57
N MET A 412 -8.41 19.52 -13.57
CA MET A 412 -9.62 20.34 -13.43
C MET A 412 -10.93 19.54 -13.56
N GLY A 413 -10.89 18.21 -13.61
CA GLY A 413 -12.09 17.36 -13.64
C GLY A 413 -12.96 17.60 -14.89
N PRO A 414 -14.30 17.61 -14.78
CA PRO A 414 -15.04 18.09 -13.61
C PRO A 414 -15.42 17.06 -12.54
N THR A 415 -15.50 15.77 -12.85
CA THR A 415 -15.91 14.73 -11.87
C THR A 415 -14.71 14.05 -11.20
N MET A 416 -14.94 13.31 -10.11
CA MET A 416 -13.87 12.50 -9.49
C MET A 416 -13.28 11.46 -10.46
N LEU A 417 -14.10 10.93 -11.38
CA LEU A 417 -13.66 10.01 -12.43
C LEU A 417 -12.86 10.72 -13.53
N ASP A 418 -13.25 11.93 -13.94
CA ASP A 418 -12.48 12.71 -14.93
C ASP A 418 -11.10 13.08 -14.36
N VAL A 419 -11.02 13.49 -13.09
CA VAL A 419 -9.75 13.75 -12.40
C VAL A 419 -8.86 12.49 -12.38
N HIS A 420 -9.45 11.32 -12.16
CA HIS A 420 -8.74 10.04 -12.16
C HIS A 420 -8.19 9.71 -13.55
N GLU A 421 -9.02 9.78 -14.60
CA GLU A 421 -8.58 9.51 -15.98
C GLU A 421 -7.55 10.55 -16.48
N GLN A 422 -7.67 11.82 -16.07
CA GLN A 422 -6.67 12.87 -16.30
C GLN A 422 -5.34 12.56 -15.59
N TYR A 423 -5.39 12.07 -14.35
CA TYR A 423 -4.19 11.69 -13.60
C TYR A 423 -3.51 10.49 -14.23
N MET A 424 -4.26 9.45 -14.60
CA MET A 424 -3.75 8.29 -15.35
C MET A 424 -3.22 8.66 -16.74
N GLY A 425 -3.80 9.70 -17.38
CA GLY A 425 -3.24 10.30 -18.59
C GLY A 425 -1.85 10.89 -18.32
N LEU A 426 -1.71 11.67 -17.26
CA LEU A 426 -0.48 12.38 -16.88
C LEU A 426 0.66 11.46 -16.42
N ILE A 427 0.40 10.55 -15.48
CA ILE A 427 1.41 9.65 -14.90
C ILE A 427 1.59 8.34 -15.67
N GLY A 428 0.77 8.13 -16.71
CA GLY A 428 0.70 6.93 -17.54
C GLY A 428 -0.22 5.85 -16.95
N ARG A 429 -0.87 5.11 -17.85
CA ARG A 429 -1.98 4.21 -17.52
C ARG A 429 -1.50 2.87 -16.93
N PRO A 430 -2.27 2.25 -16.02
CA PRO A 430 -1.95 0.95 -15.44
C PRO A 430 -1.59 -0.13 -16.47
N PHE A 431 -0.69 -1.04 -16.13
CA PHE A 431 -0.46 -2.23 -16.96
C PHE A 431 -1.69 -3.13 -17.02
N LEU A 432 -1.87 -3.85 -18.14
CA LEU A 432 -2.84 -4.95 -18.22
C LEU A 432 -2.21 -6.20 -17.60
N PRO A 433 -2.72 -6.75 -16.47
CA PRO A 433 -2.24 -8.02 -15.95
C PRO A 433 -2.56 -9.18 -16.91
N PRO A 434 -1.84 -10.31 -16.81
CA PRO A 434 -2.28 -11.54 -17.45
C PRO A 434 -3.55 -12.07 -16.76
N TYR A 435 -4.40 -12.76 -17.50
CA TYR A 435 -5.71 -13.22 -17.03
C TYR A 435 -5.60 -14.14 -15.81
N TRP A 436 -4.58 -15.01 -15.79
CA TRP A 436 -4.29 -15.91 -14.67
C TRP A 436 -3.85 -15.17 -13.41
N GLY A 437 -3.26 -13.98 -13.54
CA GLY A 437 -2.90 -13.12 -12.40
C GLY A 437 -4.13 -12.65 -11.60
N LEU A 438 -5.30 -12.58 -12.24
CA LEU A 438 -6.55 -12.29 -11.55
C LEU A 438 -7.10 -13.49 -10.76
N GLY A 439 -6.51 -14.68 -10.84
CA GLY A 439 -6.86 -15.82 -10.00
C GLY A 439 -6.49 -15.64 -8.52
N PHE A 440 -6.81 -16.65 -7.70
CA PHE A 440 -6.44 -16.71 -6.30
C PHE A 440 -5.02 -17.24 -6.12
N GLN A 441 -4.31 -16.71 -5.11
CA GLN A 441 -2.87 -16.87 -4.96
C GLN A 441 -2.50 -17.27 -3.53
N ILE A 442 -1.53 -18.18 -3.37
CA ILE A 442 -1.08 -18.66 -2.06
C ILE A 442 0.45 -18.53 -1.94
N SER A 443 0.88 -17.97 -0.82
CA SER A 443 2.27 -17.77 -0.43
C SER A 443 2.45 -17.95 1.09
N ARG A 444 3.69 -18.11 1.54
CA ARG A 444 4.13 -17.74 2.89
C ARG A 444 5.64 -17.58 2.91
N TRP A 445 6.15 -16.77 3.83
CA TRP A 445 7.51 -16.91 4.34
C TRP A 445 7.53 -18.06 5.36
N GLY A 446 8.55 -18.91 5.29
CA GLY A 446 8.73 -20.07 6.15
C GLY A 446 8.16 -21.37 5.57
N TYR A 447 8.19 -21.56 4.25
CA TYR A 447 8.10 -22.93 3.69
C TYR A 447 9.47 -23.59 3.85
N THR A 448 9.62 -24.59 4.70
CA THR A 448 10.96 -25.10 5.04
C THR A 448 11.60 -25.98 3.97
N ASN A 449 10.78 -26.53 3.06
CA ASN A 449 11.21 -27.38 1.94
C ASN A 449 10.04 -27.59 0.95
N LEU A 450 10.35 -28.15 -0.22
CA LEU A 450 9.39 -28.42 -1.29
C LEU A 450 8.15 -29.25 -0.86
N THR A 451 8.27 -30.14 0.13
CA THR A 451 7.15 -31.00 0.57
C THR A 451 6.01 -30.17 1.16
N GLU A 452 6.32 -29.10 1.91
CA GLU A 452 5.29 -28.23 2.51
C GLU A 452 4.50 -27.47 1.44
N VAL A 453 5.18 -27.03 0.38
CA VAL A 453 4.55 -26.40 -0.79
C VAL A 453 3.61 -27.41 -1.49
N GLN A 454 4.07 -28.64 -1.67
CA GLN A 454 3.24 -29.72 -2.24
C GLN A 454 2.02 -30.05 -1.38
N GLU A 455 2.18 -30.08 -0.04
CA GLU A 455 1.06 -30.32 0.89
C GLU A 455 -0.01 -29.21 0.79
N VAL A 456 0.38 -27.94 0.74
CA VAL A 456 -0.57 -26.81 0.62
C VAL A 456 -1.30 -26.81 -0.72
N VAL A 457 -0.60 -27.01 -1.83
CA VAL A 457 -1.23 -27.09 -3.18
C VAL A 457 -2.19 -28.28 -3.26
N ASN A 458 -1.79 -29.45 -2.77
CA ASN A 458 -2.66 -30.63 -2.75
C ASN A 458 -3.88 -30.44 -1.84
N ALA A 459 -3.70 -29.91 -0.63
CA ALA A 459 -4.82 -29.66 0.29
C ALA A 459 -5.82 -28.65 -0.26
N THR A 460 -5.35 -27.58 -0.92
CA THR A 460 -6.20 -26.58 -1.59
C THR A 460 -7.02 -27.21 -2.73
N LYS A 461 -6.36 -28.04 -3.54
CA LYS A 461 -6.99 -28.79 -4.65
C LYS A 461 -8.00 -29.84 -4.17
N GLU A 462 -7.67 -30.61 -3.14
CA GLU A 462 -8.57 -31.60 -2.51
C GLU A 462 -9.77 -30.92 -1.84
N ALA A 463 -9.56 -29.74 -1.26
CA ALA A 463 -10.64 -28.88 -0.76
C ALA A 463 -11.49 -28.26 -1.88
N GLY A 464 -11.15 -28.43 -3.16
CA GLY A 464 -11.87 -27.86 -4.29
C GLY A 464 -11.93 -26.34 -4.24
N ILE A 465 -10.89 -25.70 -3.72
CA ILE A 465 -10.71 -24.25 -3.70
C ILE A 465 -9.99 -23.87 -5.01
N PRO A 466 -10.50 -22.90 -5.79
CA PRO A 466 -9.77 -22.39 -6.94
C PRO A 466 -8.44 -21.73 -6.57
N GLN A 467 -7.38 -22.01 -7.33
CA GLN A 467 -6.05 -21.42 -7.19
C GLN A 467 -5.42 -21.32 -8.58
N ASP A 468 -4.78 -20.19 -8.88
CA ASP A 468 -3.98 -20.03 -10.10
C ASP A 468 -2.49 -19.89 -9.82
N VAL A 469 -2.11 -19.33 -8.68
CA VAL A 469 -0.70 -18.97 -8.41
C VAL A 469 -0.19 -19.58 -7.11
N GLN A 470 0.98 -20.20 -7.18
CA GLN A 470 1.76 -20.64 -6.02
C GLN A 470 3.08 -19.87 -5.95
N TYR A 471 3.52 -19.60 -4.73
CA TYR A 471 4.74 -18.86 -4.42
C TYR A 471 5.68 -19.70 -3.56
N VAL A 472 6.96 -19.33 -3.56
CA VAL A 472 7.88 -19.53 -2.43
C VAL A 472 8.60 -18.21 -2.17
N ASP A 473 8.76 -17.88 -0.89
CA ASP A 473 9.48 -16.68 -0.42
C ASP A 473 11.01 -16.89 -0.49
N ILE A 474 11.82 -16.07 0.20
CA ILE A 474 13.28 -16.18 0.25
C ILE A 474 13.80 -17.56 0.71
N ASP A 475 12.92 -18.42 1.23
CA ASP A 475 13.21 -19.82 1.57
C ASP A 475 13.77 -20.64 0.39
N TYR A 476 13.45 -20.33 -0.87
CA TYR A 476 13.97 -21.08 -2.02
C TYR A 476 15.47 -20.82 -2.30
N MET A 477 16.04 -19.75 -1.75
CA MET A 477 17.37 -19.25 -2.10
C MET A 477 18.47 -19.85 -1.20
N ASP A 478 19.60 -20.25 -1.78
CA ASP A 478 20.79 -20.68 -1.03
C ASP A 478 21.30 -19.51 -0.16
N GLY A 479 21.17 -19.64 1.16
CA GLY A 479 21.56 -18.61 2.12
C GLY A 479 20.88 -17.25 1.91
N LYS A 480 19.66 -17.23 1.34
CA LYS A 480 18.90 -16.03 0.97
C LYS A 480 19.59 -15.16 -0.12
N LYS A 481 20.54 -15.72 -0.87
CA LYS A 481 21.19 -15.04 -2.00
C LYS A 481 20.25 -15.04 -3.21
N ILE A 482 19.88 -13.86 -3.70
CA ILE A 482 19.08 -13.75 -4.92
C ILE A 482 19.77 -14.44 -6.12
N PHE A 483 18.98 -14.88 -7.10
CA PHE A 483 19.44 -15.65 -8.26
C PHE A 483 20.14 -16.98 -7.92
N THR A 484 19.77 -17.63 -6.81
CA THR A 484 20.23 -18.97 -6.41
C THR A 484 19.07 -19.89 -6.04
N LEU A 485 19.35 -21.18 -5.87
CA LEU A 485 18.42 -22.21 -5.41
C LEU A 485 19.07 -23.01 -4.29
N ASP A 486 18.34 -23.25 -3.19
CA ASP A 486 18.73 -24.21 -2.16
C ASP A 486 18.53 -25.65 -2.69
N GLU A 487 19.63 -26.26 -3.12
CA GLU A 487 19.68 -27.64 -3.62
C GLU A 487 19.35 -28.71 -2.56
N GLU A 488 19.43 -28.40 -1.25
CA GLU A 488 19.09 -29.36 -0.18
C GLU A 488 17.58 -29.43 0.06
N ASN A 489 16.90 -28.27 0.14
CA ASN A 489 15.47 -28.20 0.48
C ASN A 489 14.54 -28.01 -0.73
N PHE A 490 15.07 -27.49 -1.86
CA PHE A 490 14.32 -27.08 -3.04
C PHE A 490 14.91 -27.57 -4.38
N GLY A 491 15.89 -28.48 -4.39
CA GLY A 491 16.50 -28.98 -5.65
C GLY A 491 15.53 -29.59 -6.67
N GLU A 492 14.38 -30.15 -6.25
CA GLU A 492 13.31 -30.65 -7.15
C GLU A 492 12.22 -29.58 -7.49
N LEU A 493 12.40 -28.33 -7.06
CA LEU A 493 11.46 -27.24 -7.33
C LEU A 493 11.27 -26.97 -8.84
N PRO A 494 12.31 -26.94 -9.70
CA PRO A 494 12.14 -26.67 -11.14
C PRO A 494 11.23 -27.69 -11.85
N GLU A 495 11.41 -28.99 -11.57
CA GLU A 495 10.54 -30.03 -12.10
C GLU A 495 9.14 -29.98 -11.49
N TYR A 496 8.99 -29.55 -10.23
CA TYR A 496 7.67 -29.38 -9.62
C TYR A 496 6.91 -28.21 -10.23
N VAL A 497 7.55 -27.06 -10.44
CA VAL A 497 6.97 -25.90 -11.14
C VAL A 497 6.50 -26.29 -12.55
N THR A 498 7.32 -27.05 -13.28
CA THR A 498 6.93 -27.61 -14.59
C THR A 498 5.64 -28.44 -14.50
N ARG A 499 5.52 -29.35 -13.53
CA ARG A 499 4.32 -30.17 -13.31
C ARG A 499 3.09 -29.37 -12.82
N MET A 500 3.31 -28.23 -12.16
CA MET A 500 2.23 -27.30 -11.78
C MET A 500 1.69 -26.57 -13.01
N LYS A 501 2.58 -26.11 -13.90
CA LYS A 501 2.24 -25.43 -15.16
C LYS A 501 1.48 -26.33 -16.13
N GLU A 502 1.84 -27.60 -16.22
CA GLU A 502 1.05 -28.63 -16.93
C GLU A 502 -0.40 -28.79 -16.42
N GLN A 503 -0.68 -28.39 -15.16
CA GLN A 503 -2.00 -28.42 -14.56
C GLN A 503 -2.73 -27.07 -14.60
N GLY A 504 -2.13 -26.04 -15.19
CA GLY A 504 -2.68 -24.68 -15.27
C GLY A 504 -2.51 -23.86 -13.98
N LEU A 505 -1.48 -24.14 -13.19
CA LEU A 505 -1.00 -23.25 -12.13
C LEU A 505 0.25 -22.49 -12.61
N HIS A 506 0.42 -21.27 -12.14
CA HIS A 506 1.58 -20.41 -12.40
C HIS A 506 2.43 -20.29 -11.13
N PHE A 507 3.71 -20.00 -11.30
CA PHE A 507 4.66 -19.89 -10.19
C PHE A 507 5.34 -18.53 -10.13
N VAL A 508 5.48 -17.99 -8.92
CA VAL A 508 6.08 -16.65 -8.70
C VAL A 508 7.18 -16.73 -7.64
N VAL A 509 8.30 -16.09 -7.94
CA VAL A 509 9.47 -16.00 -7.06
C VAL A 509 9.69 -14.57 -6.59
N ILE A 510 10.13 -14.44 -5.34
CA ILE A 510 10.61 -13.18 -4.77
C ILE A 510 12.05 -12.87 -5.21
N LEU A 511 12.34 -11.59 -5.39
CA LEU A 511 13.64 -11.00 -5.67
C LEU A 511 13.81 -9.70 -4.86
N ASP A 512 14.75 -9.71 -3.93
CA ASP A 512 15.23 -8.49 -3.29
C ASP A 512 16.27 -7.76 -4.16
N PRO A 513 16.51 -6.45 -3.97
CA PRO A 513 17.61 -5.74 -4.64
C PRO A 513 19.03 -6.14 -4.21
N PRO A 514 19.38 -6.30 -2.91
CA PRO A 514 20.77 -6.41 -2.50
C PRO A 514 21.46 -7.74 -2.82
N LEU A 515 22.73 -7.66 -3.20
CA LEU A 515 23.61 -8.82 -3.41
C LEU A 515 24.68 -8.89 -2.32
N VAL A 516 24.99 -10.10 -1.86
CA VAL A 516 26.13 -10.39 -0.99
C VAL A 516 27.45 -9.94 -1.64
N ILE A 517 28.38 -9.40 -0.83
CA ILE A 517 29.71 -8.94 -1.29
C ILE A 517 30.70 -10.08 -1.62
N ASP A 518 30.25 -11.08 -2.37
CA ASP A 518 31.09 -12.12 -2.96
C ASP A 518 31.19 -11.89 -4.48
N PHE A 519 32.35 -11.39 -4.92
CA PHE A 519 32.64 -11.12 -6.33
C PHE A 519 33.55 -12.20 -6.95
N SER A 520 33.55 -13.40 -6.38
CA SER A 520 34.27 -14.57 -6.90
C SER A 520 33.46 -15.32 -7.98
N ASP A 521 34.01 -16.43 -8.47
CA ASP A 521 33.26 -17.35 -9.34
C ASP A 521 32.21 -18.18 -8.59
N ASP A 522 32.21 -18.17 -7.25
CA ASP A 522 31.26 -18.91 -6.40
C ASP A 522 29.89 -18.18 -6.28
N TYR A 523 29.83 -16.87 -6.57
CA TYR A 523 28.57 -16.10 -6.68
C TYR A 523 28.54 -15.23 -7.97
N PRO A 524 28.33 -15.85 -9.15
CA PRO A 524 28.43 -15.16 -10.45
C PRO A 524 27.55 -13.91 -10.65
N PRO A 525 26.31 -13.80 -10.13
CA PRO A 525 25.49 -12.60 -10.29
C PRO A 525 26.14 -11.34 -9.71
N ALA A 526 26.74 -11.45 -8.52
CA ALA A 526 27.41 -10.35 -7.87
C ALA A 526 28.74 -9.99 -8.54
N LYS A 527 29.50 -11.00 -9.00
CA LYS A 527 30.69 -10.78 -9.82
C LYS A 527 30.36 -10.02 -11.12
N ARG A 528 29.31 -10.41 -11.85
CA ARG A 528 28.89 -9.72 -13.08
C ARG A 528 28.40 -8.29 -12.80
N GLY A 529 27.67 -8.07 -11.71
CA GLY A 529 27.26 -6.72 -11.27
C GLY A 529 28.46 -5.83 -10.93
N PHE A 530 29.49 -6.39 -10.27
CA PHE A 530 30.75 -5.70 -10.00
C PHE A 530 31.51 -5.34 -11.28
N GLU A 531 31.64 -6.28 -12.23
CA GLU A 531 32.28 -6.08 -13.53
C GLU A 531 31.54 -5.04 -14.40
N ALA A 532 30.20 -4.97 -14.29
CA ALA A 532 29.34 -4.00 -15.00
C ALA A 532 29.12 -2.67 -14.24
N ASN A 533 29.73 -2.49 -13.07
CA ASN A 533 29.63 -1.27 -12.25
C ASN A 533 28.18 -0.85 -11.90
N VAL A 534 27.32 -1.82 -11.58
CA VAL A 534 25.88 -1.56 -11.38
C VAL A 534 25.51 -0.99 -10.01
N TYR A 535 26.37 -1.09 -9.00
CA TYR A 535 26.00 -0.77 -7.61
C TYR A 535 25.98 0.73 -7.28
N LEU A 536 25.17 1.11 -6.28
CA LEU A 536 25.13 2.43 -5.66
C LEU A 536 26.47 2.84 -5.06
N GLN A 537 26.78 4.13 -5.11
CA GLN A 537 28.10 4.67 -4.74
C GLN A 537 28.01 5.78 -3.70
N TRP A 538 29.05 5.93 -2.88
CA TRP A 538 29.21 7.08 -2.01
C TRP A 538 29.43 8.37 -2.82
N GLY A 539 28.71 9.44 -2.50
CA GLY A 539 28.83 10.73 -3.20
C GLY A 539 30.16 11.45 -3.00
N ASN A 540 30.99 11.01 -2.05
CA ASN A 540 32.36 11.46 -1.83
C ASN A 540 33.18 10.34 -1.18
N ASN A 541 34.44 10.19 -1.56
CA ASN A 541 35.36 9.23 -0.95
C ASN A 541 35.57 9.49 0.56
N SER A 542 35.33 10.71 1.05
CA SER A 542 35.38 11.03 2.49
C SER A 542 34.19 10.50 3.29
N TYR A 543 33.16 9.95 2.62
CA TYR A 543 31.98 9.36 3.27
C TYR A 543 32.10 7.83 3.41
N ILE A 544 33.10 7.22 2.78
CA ILE A 544 33.37 5.78 2.89
C ILE A 544 33.80 5.46 4.34
N PRO A 545 33.09 4.59 5.08
CA PRO A 545 33.46 4.21 6.44
C PRO A 545 34.85 3.55 6.49
N GLU A 546 35.62 3.82 7.56
CA GLU A 546 36.99 3.25 7.72
C GLU A 546 36.98 1.71 7.83
N ASP A 547 35.85 1.12 8.22
CA ASP A 547 35.62 -0.32 8.36
C ASP A 547 34.90 -0.95 7.16
N GLN A 548 34.71 -0.19 6.07
CA GLN A 548 34.22 -0.73 4.81
C GLN A 548 35.23 -1.75 4.25
N PRO A 549 34.81 -2.96 3.81
CA PRO A 549 35.74 -3.98 3.35
C PRO A 549 36.62 -3.50 2.17
N PRO A 550 37.92 -3.85 2.17
CA PRO A 550 38.85 -3.40 1.14
C PRO A 550 38.54 -4.05 -0.21
N GLY A 551 38.79 -3.30 -1.30
CA GLY A 551 38.56 -3.78 -2.67
C GLY A 551 37.19 -3.46 -3.25
N LEU A 552 36.23 -3.01 -2.43
CA LEU A 552 34.87 -2.63 -2.86
C LEU A 552 34.78 -1.27 -3.60
N GLY A 553 35.89 -0.57 -3.80
CA GLY A 553 35.89 0.75 -4.42
C GLY A 553 35.10 1.77 -3.62
N ASN A 554 34.15 2.45 -4.26
CA ASN A 554 33.29 3.46 -3.65
C ASN A 554 31.82 2.99 -3.48
N TYR A 555 31.54 1.69 -3.56
CA TYR A 555 30.16 1.18 -3.38
C TYR A 555 29.67 1.35 -1.93
N VAL A 556 28.37 1.53 -1.76
CA VAL A 556 27.71 1.57 -0.44
C VAL A 556 27.48 0.14 0.05
N VAL A 557 27.80 -0.12 1.32
CA VAL A 557 27.70 -1.45 1.94
C VAL A 557 26.71 -1.41 3.10
N GLY A 558 25.82 -2.40 3.17
CA GLY A 558 24.81 -2.54 4.22
C GLY A 558 24.61 -4.00 4.62
N TYR A 559 23.44 -4.30 5.18
CA TYR A 559 23.03 -5.66 5.58
C TYR A 559 21.51 -5.83 5.41
N MET A 560 21.06 -7.04 5.10
CA MET A 560 19.64 -7.36 4.96
C MET A 560 19.36 -8.84 5.27
N TRP A 561 18.72 -9.60 4.38
CA TRP A 561 18.37 -11.01 4.60
C TRP A 561 19.55 -11.98 4.67
N PRO A 562 20.53 -11.97 3.73
CA PRO A 562 21.66 -12.90 3.77
C PRO A 562 22.53 -12.66 5.00
N ASP A 563 23.14 -13.72 5.52
CA ASP A 563 24.00 -13.68 6.71
C ASP A 563 25.42 -13.11 6.39
N ASN A 564 25.50 -12.11 5.51
CA ASN A 564 26.71 -11.40 5.10
C ASN A 564 26.38 -9.96 4.65
N LYS A 565 27.37 -9.08 4.60
CA LYS A 565 27.20 -7.70 4.11
C LYS A 565 26.77 -7.68 2.63
N THR A 566 26.05 -6.65 2.22
CA THR A 566 25.43 -6.53 0.90
C THR A 566 25.70 -5.19 0.20
N VAL A 567 25.46 -5.15 -1.12
CA VAL A 567 25.50 -3.98 -2.00
C VAL A 567 24.20 -3.88 -2.82
N TRP A 568 23.72 -2.66 -3.08
CA TRP A 568 22.45 -2.39 -3.79
C TRP A 568 22.70 -1.97 -5.24
N PRO A 569 21.99 -2.52 -6.25
CA PRO A 569 22.01 -2.02 -7.62
C PRO A 569 21.49 -0.58 -7.73
N ASP A 570 22.01 0.17 -8.69
CA ASP A 570 21.60 1.52 -9.05
C ASP A 570 20.84 1.50 -10.38
N PHE A 571 19.51 1.40 -10.32
CA PHE A 571 18.66 1.28 -11.50
C PHE A 571 18.55 2.58 -12.35
N PHE A 572 19.19 3.68 -11.93
CA PHE A 572 19.38 4.84 -12.80
C PHE A 572 20.48 4.62 -13.87
N LYS A 573 21.39 3.66 -13.67
CA LYS A 573 22.44 3.35 -14.64
C LYS A 573 21.92 2.50 -15.79
N ASN A 574 22.27 2.91 -17.00
CA ASN A 574 22.09 2.20 -18.26
C ASN A 574 22.82 0.83 -18.29
N SER A 575 23.85 0.62 -17.44
CA SER A 575 24.49 -0.70 -17.28
C SER A 575 23.70 -1.66 -16.38
N THR A 576 22.84 -1.16 -15.49
CA THR A 576 22.07 -2.00 -14.56
C THR A 576 20.95 -2.75 -15.27
N THR A 577 20.21 -2.13 -16.18
CA THR A 577 19.10 -2.80 -16.90
C THR A 577 19.55 -4.04 -17.70
N PRO A 578 20.60 -4.00 -18.54
CA PRO A 578 21.08 -5.20 -19.25
C PRO A 578 21.61 -6.30 -18.31
N TRP A 579 22.26 -5.92 -17.21
CA TRP A 579 22.70 -6.89 -16.18
C TRP A 579 21.51 -7.53 -15.47
N TRP A 580 20.52 -6.76 -15.03
CA TRP A 580 19.32 -7.26 -14.37
C TRP A 580 18.52 -8.21 -15.29
N ILE A 581 18.35 -7.84 -16.56
CA ILE A 581 17.75 -8.71 -17.59
C ILE A 581 18.53 -10.03 -17.73
N GLN A 582 19.86 -9.99 -17.70
CA GLN A 582 20.70 -11.19 -17.77
C GLN A 582 20.52 -12.09 -16.52
N GLU A 583 20.59 -11.53 -15.31
CA GLU A 583 20.47 -12.34 -14.07
C GLU A 583 19.07 -12.93 -13.90
N VAL A 584 18.02 -12.15 -14.18
CA VAL A 584 16.63 -12.63 -14.19
C VAL A 584 16.42 -13.73 -15.23
N GLY A 585 17.00 -13.59 -16.44
CA GLY A 585 16.96 -14.64 -17.45
C GLY A 585 17.65 -15.94 -17.00
N LEU A 586 18.81 -15.83 -16.35
CA LEU A 586 19.52 -16.99 -15.79
C LEU A 586 18.76 -17.65 -14.63
N LEU A 587 17.99 -16.88 -13.84
CA LEU A 587 17.09 -17.45 -12.83
C LEU A 587 15.88 -18.15 -13.46
N HIS A 588 15.36 -17.66 -14.59
CA HIS A 588 14.30 -18.36 -15.32
C HIS A 588 14.79 -19.67 -15.95
N ASP A 589 16.04 -19.71 -16.43
CA ASP A 589 16.69 -20.94 -16.89
C ASP A 589 16.90 -21.97 -15.74
N LEU A 590 16.99 -21.49 -14.49
CA LEU A 590 17.10 -22.33 -13.28
C LEU A 590 15.73 -22.79 -12.75
N ILE A 591 14.74 -21.89 -12.70
CA ILE A 591 13.38 -22.13 -12.20
C ILE A 591 12.38 -21.52 -13.21
N PRO A 592 11.50 -22.30 -13.86
CA PRO A 592 10.63 -21.79 -14.92
C PRO A 592 9.38 -21.06 -14.39
N TRP A 593 9.58 -19.96 -13.67
CA TRP A 593 8.53 -19.09 -13.12
C TRP A 593 7.74 -18.32 -14.20
N ASP A 594 6.66 -17.65 -13.80
CA ASP A 594 5.71 -16.94 -14.67
C ASP A 594 5.64 -15.42 -14.41
N ALA A 595 6.01 -14.99 -13.21
CA ALA A 595 6.09 -13.59 -12.80
C ALA A 595 7.07 -13.40 -11.63
N LEU A 596 7.35 -12.13 -11.30
CA LEU A 596 8.31 -11.75 -10.25
C LEU A 596 7.64 -10.91 -9.16
N TRP A 597 8.05 -11.13 -7.92
CA TRP A 597 7.76 -10.30 -6.77
C TRP A 597 9.05 -9.52 -6.43
N ILE A 598 9.03 -8.19 -6.50
CA ILE A 598 10.15 -7.36 -6.03
C ILE A 598 9.82 -6.72 -4.68
N ASP A 599 10.63 -7.04 -3.68
CA ASP A 599 10.43 -6.63 -2.29
C ASP A 599 11.65 -5.87 -1.74
N MET A 600 11.56 -5.35 -0.52
CA MET A 600 12.66 -4.69 0.19
C MET A 600 13.29 -3.50 -0.57
N ASN A 601 12.50 -2.89 -1.46
CA ASN A 601 12.97 -1.98 -2.51
C ASN A 601 12.61 -0.50 -2.27
N GLU A 602 12.51 -0.11 -0.99
CA GLU A 602 12.44 1.30 -0.59
C GLU A 602 13.70 2.15 -0.87
N PRO A 603 14.96 1.67 -0.83
CA PRO A 603 15.48 0.35 -0.49
C PRO A 603 15.63 0.11 1.02
N ALA A 604 15.31 -1.10 1.47
CA ALA A 604 15.49 -1.49 2.87
C ALA A 604 16.97 -1.78 3.21
N VAL A 605 17.41 -1.35 4.39
CA VAL A 605 18.68 -1.72 5.01
C VAL A 605 18.46 -1.96 6.50
N PHE A 606 18.87 -3.11 7.02
CA PHE A 606 18.66 -3.41 8.43
C PHE A 606 19.72 -2.74 9.31
N GLY A 607 19.27 -2.10 10.39
CA GLY A 607 20.13 -1.56 11.45
C GLY A 607 20.93 -0.30 11.10
N THR A 608 20.54 0.49 10.08
CA THR A 608 21.27 1.72 9.73
C THR A 608 21.40 2.66 10.94
N ASN A 609 22.66 2.99 11.25
CA ASN A 609 23.15 3.71 12.42
C ASN A 609 23.00 2.99 13.79
N ASP A 610 22.30 1.86 13.90
CA ASP A 610 22.13 1.07 15.15
C ASP A 610 23.39 0.28 15.53
N ASP A 611 23.52 -0.23 16.77
CA ASP A 611 24.69 -1.03 17.18
C ASP A 611 24.91 -2.29 16.33
N LYS A 612 23.81 -2.96 15.92
CA LYS A 612 23.78 -4.04 14.94
C LYS A 612 22.35 -4.25 14.41
N PRO A 613 22.15 -4.83 13.21
CA PRO A 613 20.87 -5.35 12.75
C PRO A 613 20.23 -6.34 13.72
N TRP A 614 18.89 -6.40 13.73
CA TRP A 614 18.12 -7.31 14.58
C TRP A 614 18.37 -8.79 14.26
N ASN A 615 18.65 -9.10 12.99
CA ASN A 615 19.00 -10.42 12.45
C ASN A 615 20.52 -10.57 12.20
N TRP A 616 21.37 -9.77 12.85
CA TRP A 616 22.83 -9.91 12.71
C TRP A 616 23.36 -11.14 13.47
N PRO A 617 24.23 -11.98 12.88
CA PRO A 617 24.69 -13.22 13.51
C PRO A 617 25.37 -12.99 14.85
N GLU A 618 25.04 -13.82 15.86
CA GLU A 618 25.52 -13.63 17.23
C GLU A 618 27.02 -13.90 17.42
N ASP A 619 27.64 -14.64 16.51
CA ASP A 619 29.06 -15.00 16.52
C ASP A 619 29.96 -13.97 15.80
N LEU A 620 29.37 -13.04 15.04
CA LEU A 620 30.08 -11.97 14.35
C LEU A 620 30.19 -10.71 15.23
N PRO A 621 31.28 -9.93 15.13
CA PRO A 621 31.37 -8.62 15.78
C PRO A 621 30.20 -7.72 15.38
N ASN A 622 29.65 -6.96 16.33
CA ASN A 622 28.59 -5.97 16.06
C ASN A 622 29.01 -5.04 14.92
N TRP A 623 28.17 -4.94 13.90
CA TRP A 623 28.38 -4.07 12.74
C TRP A 623 27.04 -3.60 12.17
N SER A 624 27.02 -2.41 11.59
CA SER A 624 25.95 -1.88 10.76
C SER A 624 26.48 -0.81 9.81
N LEU A 625 25.67 -0.39 8.84
CA LEU A 625 25.93 0.82 8.06
C LEU A 625 25.85 2.04 8.98
N LYS A 626 26.92 2.84 9.03
CA LYS A 626 26.96 4.13 9.73
C LYS A 626 27.01 5.27 8.70
N CYS A 627 25.97 6.09 8.67
CA CYS A 627 25.92 7.25 7.80
C CYS A 627 26.74 8.42 8.35
N PRO A 628 27.45 9.16 7.46
CA PRO A 628 28.26 10.30 7.86
C PRO A 628 27.38 11.47 8.36
N GLU A 629 27.93 12.31 9.23
CA GLU A 629 27.29 13.56 9.68
C GLU A 629 27.30 14.60 8.55
N THR A 630 26.40 14.45 7.58
CA THR A 630 26.18 15.42 6.50
C THR A 630 24.80 16.06 6.59
N LYS A 631 24.65 17.21 5.93
CA LYS A 631 23.34 17.88 5.79
C LYS A 631 22.29 17.05 5.05
N TYR A 632 22.65 15.93 4.43
CA TYR A 632 21.72 15.04 3.71
C TYR A 632 21.23 13.91 4.63
N ASP A 633 22.13 13.30 5.39
CA ASP A 633 21.80 12.23 6.35
C ASP A 633 21.19 12.77 7.66
N PHE A 634 21.48 14.04 7.97
CA PHE A 634 20.94 14.80 9.10
C PHE A 634 20.49 16.19 8.58
N PRO A 635 19.33 16.27 7.91
CA PRO A 635 18.82 17.54 7.38
C PRO A 635 18.47 18.52 8.50
N PRO A 636 18.61 19.85 8.27
CA PRO A 636 18.28 20.85 9.29
C PRO A 636 16.81 20.84 9.70
N TYR A 637 15.88 20.57 8.77
CA TYR A 637 14.49 20.25 9.09
C TYR A 637 14.33 18.74 9.32
N LYS A 638 13.84 18.37 10.49
CA LYS A 638 13.48 16.99 10.83
C LYS A 638 12.02 16.75 10.45
N THR A 639 11.79 16.11 9.30
CA THR A 639 10.46 15.64 8.92
C THR A 639 9.91 14.62 9.93
N ALA A 640 8.59 14.52 10.03
CA ALA A 640 7.90 13.57 10.91
C ALA A 640 8.35 12.09 10.76
N HIS A 641 8.91 11.68 9.62
CA HIS A 641 9.59 10.38 9.46
C HIS A 641 10.58 10.06 10.60
N THR A 642 11.34 11.06 11.04
CA THR A 642 12.37 10.93 12.10
C THR A 642 11.78 10.87 13.51
N SER A 643 10.47 11.08 13.68
CA SER A 643 9.82 11.07 15.00
C SER A 643 9.43 9.66 15.49
N ASP A 644 9.38 8.69 14.57
CA ASP A 644 9.10 7.28 14.83
C ASP A 644 10.04 6.70 15.91
N ASP A 645 9.45 5.99 16.87
CA ASP A 645 10.09 5.35 18.00
C ASP A 645 11.38 4.59 17.61
N ALA A 646 11.36 3.89 16.48
CA ALA A 646 12.47 3.09 15.97
C ALA A 646 13.71 3.92 15.53
N ALA A 647 13.53 5.18 15.13
CA ALA A 647 14.61 6.05 14.63
C ALA A 647 15.53 6.60 15.74
N ALA A 648 16.02 5.75 16.64
CA ALA A 648 16.87 6.09 17.80
C ALA A 648 18.25 6.67 17.45
N THR A 649 18.56 6.73 16.17
CA THR A 649 19.82 7.20 15.61
C THR A 649 19.76 8.64 15.09
N GLY A 650 18.57 9.22 14.95
CA GLY A 650 18.38 10.63 14.58
C GLY A 650 18.66 10.98 13.12
N THR A 651 19.02 10.00 12.29
CA THR A 651 19.19 10.16 10.85
C THR A 651 17.87 9.90 10.13
N ILE A 652 17.67 10.58 9.00
CA ILE A 652 16.59 10.27 8.06
C ILE A 652 16.88 8.99 7.23
N ALA A 653 18.10 8.45 7.30
CA ALA A 653 18.47 7.18 6.68
C ALA A 653 18.07 5.93 7.52
N HIS A 654 17.21 6.08 8.53
CA HIS A 654 16.79 4.96 9.37
C HIS A 654 16.03 3.90 8.54
N LYS A 655 16.50 2.64 8.63
CA LYS A 655 16.10 1.49 7.78
C LYS A 655 16.41 1.60 6.27
N THR A 656 17.27 2.52 5.84
CA THR A 656 17.66 2.66 4.42
C THR A 656 19.16 2.92 4.27
N ILE A 657 19.63 3.04 3.04
CA ILE A 657 20.95 3.54 2.65
C ILE A 657 21.16 5.00 3.06
N CYS A 658 22.41 5.41 3.22
CA CYS A 658 22.75 6.79 3.56
C CYS A 658 22.41 7.76 2.43
N LEU A 659 21.74 8.87 2.74
CA LEU A 659 21.23 9.82 1.75
C LEU A 659 22.33 10.68 1.09
N SER A 660 23.54 10.68 1.66
CA SER A 660 24.76 11.20 1.01
C SER A 660 25.37 10.27 -0.05
N SER A 661 24.83 9.06 -0.24
CA SER A 661 25.12 8.23 -1.41
C SER A 661 24.43 8.77 -2.67
N VAL A 662 24.82 8.26 -3.84
CA VAL A 662 24.39 8.76 -5.15
C VAL A 662 23.96 7.65 -6.10
N SER A 663 22.95 7.99 -6.91
CA SER A 663 22.62 7.33 -8.17
C SER A 663 23.24 8.10 -9.34
N ILE A 664 23.67 7.37 -10.37
CA ILE A 664 24.29 7.94 -11.57
C ILE A 664 23.40 7.63 -12.78
N ASP A 665 22.72 8.66 -13.29
CA ASP A 665 21.93 8.56 -14.51
C ASP A 665 22.80 8.89 -15.73
N ASP A 666 23.24 7.85 -16.43
CA ASP A 666 24.03 7.91 -17.66
C ASP A 666 23.18 7.63 -18.92
N ARG A 667 21.85 7.55 -18.77
CA ARG A 667 20.85 7.48 -19.85
C ARG A 667 20.62 8.83 -20.56
N GLN A 668 21.41 9.85 -20.20
CA GLN A 668 21.34 11.20 -20.74
C GLN A 668 21.60 11.25 -22.27
N PRO A 669 21.04 12.22 -23.01
CA PRO A 669 21.21 12.33 -24.46
C PRO A 669 22.68 12.30 -24.89
N GLN A 670 22.97 11.65 -26.03
CA GLN A 670 24.35 11.39 -26.47
C GLN A 670 25.19 12.67 -26.57
N GLY A 671 26.17 12.81 -25.68
CA GLY A 671 27.06 13.97 -25.59
C GLY A 671 26.80 14.90 -24.41
N SER A 672 25.69 14.73 -23.69
CA SER A 672 25.45 15.35 -22.38
C SER A 672 26.29 14.66 -21.30
N PRO A 673 26.67 15.36 -20.21
CA PRO A 673 27.26 14.74 -19.04
C PRO A 673 26.21 13.89 -18.31
N ASN A 674 26.65 12.81 -17.65
CA ASN A 674 25.81 12.04 -16.73
C ASN A 674 25.26 12.95 -15.62
N LYS A 675 24.00 12.73 -15.21
CA LYS A 675 23.41 13.43 -14.07
C LYS A 675 23.59 12.59 -12.81
N THR A 676 24.11 13.19 -11.75
CA THR A 676 24.30 12.52 -10.46
C THR A 676 23.25 13.00 -9.48
N TYR A 677 22.41 12.09 -9.02
CA TYR A 677 21.38 12.35 -8.02
C TYR A 677 21.84 11.86 -6.66
N ARG A 678 21.54 12.58 -5.57
CA ARG A 678 21.72 12.04 -4.22
C ARG A 678 20.52 11.18 -3.85
N GLN A 679 20.73 10.16 -3.04
CA GLN A 679 19.62 9.40 -2.47
C GLN A 679 18.71 10.29 -1.61
N TYR A 680 19.22 11.39 -1.08
CA TYR A 680 18.42 12.51 -0.55
C TYR A 680 17.26 13.00 -1.43
N ASP A 681 17.45 12.92 -2.75
CA ASP A 681 16.52 13.39 -3.77
C ASP A 681 15.71 12.24 -4.40
N VAL A 682 16.36 11.09 -4.65
CA VAL A 682 15.79 9.97 -5.41
C VAL A 682 15.52 8.68 -4.61
N HIS A 683 15.68 8.67 -3.28
CA HIS A 683 15.39 7.50 -2.44
C HIS A 683 13.96 6.97 -2.68
N SER A 684 12.96 7.84 -2.62
CA SER A 684 11.55 7.50 -2.89
C SER A 684 11.27 7.05 -4.34
N LEU A 685 12.28 7.07 -5.21
CA LEU A 685 12.21 6.60 -6.60
C LEU A 685 12.95 5.27 -6.81
N TYR A 686 13.52 4.64 -5.78
CA TYR A 686 14.29 3.40 -5.94
C TYR A 686 13.43 2.27 -6.51
N GLY A 687 12.33 1.92 -5.85
CA GLY A 687 11.38 0.91 -6.36
C GLY A 687 10.76 1.27 -7.71
N TRP A 688 10.48 2.56 -7.95
CA TRP A 688 10.06 3.05 -9.27
C TRP A 688 11.12 2.77 -10.35
N SER A 689 12.39 3.03 -10.07
CA SER A 689 13.49 2.81 -11.03
C SER A 689 13.76 1.32 -11.31
N GLN A 690 13.44 0.43 -10.37
CA GLN A 690 13.52 -1.02 -10.53
C GLN A 690 12.33 -1.61 -11.35
N ALA A 691 11.18 -0.94 -11.33
CA ALA A 691 9.91 -1.45 -11.84
C ALA A 691 9.95 -1.83 -13.34
N GLU A 692 10.28 -0.87 -14.21
CA GLU A 692 10.34 -1.08 -15.67
C GLU A 692 11.43 -2.10 -16.06
N PRO A 693 12.70 -2.01 -15.60
CA PRO A 693 13.72 -3.03 -15.86
C PRO A 693 13.30 -4.46 -15.48
N THR A 694 12.53 -4.61 -14.41
CA THR A 694 12.05 -5.93 -13.95
C THR A 694 10.94 -6.47 -14.84
N LEU A 695 9.98 -5.63 -15.27
CA LEU A 695 8.95 -6.06 -16.23
C LEU A 695 9.58 -6.43 -17.58
N MET A 696 10.54 -5.64 -18.07
CA MET A 696 11.29 -5.95 -19.29
C MET A 696 12.00 -7.31 -19.18
N ALA A 697 12.68 -7.57 -18.06
CA ALA A 697 13.36 -8.83 -17.81
C ALA A 697 12.38 -10.01 -17.76
N ALA A 698 11.25 -9.86 -17.07
CA ALA A 698 10.23 -10.89 -16.94
C ALA A 698 9.58 -11.25 -18.29
N ARG A 699 9.26 -10.23 -19.10
CA ARG A 699 8.77 -10.38 -20.47
C ARG A 699 9.78 -11.06 -21.39
N GLN A 700 11.06 -10.71 -21.27
CA GLN A 700 12.11 -11.31 -22.11
C GLN A 700 12.42 -12.76 -21.73
N ALA A 701 12.38 -13.10 -20.44
CA ALA A 701 12.65 -14.45 -19.93
C ALA A 701 11.50 -15.43 -20.26
N THR A 702 10.25 -15.03 -19.99
CA THR A 702 9.07 -15.88 -20.19
C THR A 702 8.60 -15.95 -21.65
N GLY A 703 8.82 -14.88 -22.43
CA GLY A 703 8.21 -14.69 -23.76
C GLY A 703 6.74 -14.26 -23.72
N ASN A 704 6.12 -14.24 -22.54
CA ASN A 704 4.71 -13.91 -22.31
C ASN A 704 4.57 -12.51 -21.71
N ARG A 705 3.33 -12.05 -21.48
CA ARG A 705 3.03 -10.75 -20.85
C ARG A 705 3.71 -10.59 -19.51
N SER A 706 3.70 -11.68 -18.72
CA SER A 706 4.17 -11.73 -17.34
C SER A 706 3.47 -10.68 -16.46
N MET A 707 3.81 -10.65 -15.18
CA MET A 707 3.55 -9.51 -14.32
C MET A 707 4.70 -9.32 -13.34
N VAL A 708 4.70 -8.17 -12.69
CA VAL A 708 5.59 -7.85 -11.57
C VAL A 708 4.74 -7.10 -10.53
N PHE A 709 5.05 -7.22 -9.25
CA PHE A 709 4.49 -6.36 -8.21
C PHE A 709 5.57 -5.96 -7.21
N SER A 710 5.47 -4.72 -6.74
CA SER A 710 6.51 -3.98 -6.01
C SER A 710 6.01 -3.48 -4.66
N ARG A 711 6.88 -3.47 -3.65
CA ARG A 711 6.55 -2.86 -2.35
C ARG A 711 6.60 -1.34 -2.45
N SER A 712 7.78 -0.79 -2.74
CA SER A 712 7.95 0.64 -2.92
C SER A 712 7.38 1.10 -4.26
N THR A 713 6.65 2.22 -4.23
CA THR A 713 5.95 2.80 -5.39
C THR A 713 6.01 4.34 -5.38
N TYR A 714 5.91 4.94 -6.56
CA TYR A 714 5.81 6.40 -6.78
C TYR A 714 4.80 6.64 -7.93
N PRO A 715 4.26 7.87 -8.13
CA PRO A 715 3.50 8.21 -9.34
C PRO A 715 4.12 7.66 -10.62
N GLY A 716 3.31 6.92 -11.40
CA GLY A 716 3.72 6.25 -12.64
C GLY A 716 4.27 4.84 -12.49
N THR A 717 4.54 4.33 -11.28
CA THR A 717 4.97 2.93 -11.06
C THR A 717 3.96 1.91 -11.63
N GLY A 718 2.66 2.21 -11.57
CA GLY A 718 1.59 1.32 -12.02
C GLY A 718 1.56 1.01 -13.53
N GLN A 719 2.31 1.75 -14.36
CA GLN A 719 2.53 1.40 -15.76
C GLN A 719 3.24 0.05 -15.95
N TYR A 720 3.97 -0.41 -14.92
CA TYR A 720 4.89 -1.54 -15.02
C TYR A 720 4.58 -2.68 -14.04
N VAL A 721 3.99 -2.36 -12.87
CA VAL A 721 3.85 -3.31 -11.76
C VAL A 721 2.52 -3.15 -11.02
N GLY A 722 2.09 -4.21 -10.33
CA GLY A 722 1.12 -4.13 -9.24
C GLY A 722 1.78 -3.79 -7.90
N HIS A 723 0.98 -3.80 -6.84
CA HIS A 723 1.46 -3.50 -5.48
C HIS A 723 0.61 -4.24 -4.43
N TRP A 724 1.24 -4.87 -3.44
CA TRP A 724 0.54 -5.38 -2.26
C TRP A 724 0.78 -4.42 -1.09
N TYR A 725 -0.22 -4.24 -0.23
CA TYR A 725 -0.20 -3.21 0.82
C TYR A 725 0.65 -3.59 2.06
N GLY A 726 1.73 -4.34 1.81
CA GLY A 726 2.75 -4.74 2.77
C GLY A 726 2.29 -5.58 3.95
N ASP A 727 3.11 -5.50 5.00
CA ASP A 727 3.19 -6.38 6.17
C ASP A 727 2.04 -6.12 7.17
N ASN A 728 0.81 -6.23 6.69
CA ASN A 728 -0.39 -6.01 7.47
C ASN A 728 -0.50 -6.94 8.70
N PHE A 729 -1.18 -6.49 9.74
CA PHE A 729 -1.38 -7.29 10.93
C PHE A 729 -2.65 -8.15 10.84
N SER A 730 -2.63 -9.33 11.45
CA SER A 730 -3.77 -10.23 11.63
C SER A 730 -4.79 -9.69 12.64
N ARG A 731 -5.41 -8.54 12.35
CA ARG A 731 -6.45 -7.90 13.17
C ARG A 731 -7.62 -7.40 12.30
N TRP A 732 -8.79 -7.23 12.91
CA TRP A 732 -9.99 -6.72 12.25
C TRP A 732 -9.86 -5.29 11.71
N VAL A 733 -9.04 -4.45 12.34
CA VAL A 733 -8.80 -3.07 11.86
C VAL A 733 -8.05 -3.05 10.53
N ASP A 734 -7.09 -3.96 10.34
CA ASP A 734 -6.32 -4.10 9.10
C ASP A 734 -7.20 -4.67 7.96
N LEU A 735 -8.12 -5.59 8.28
CA LEU A 735 -9.17 -6.01 7.33
C LEU A 735 -10.01 -4.80 6.86
N ARG A 736 -10.42 -3.88 7.75
CA ARG A 736 -11.12 -2.65 7.30
C ARG A 736 -10.20 -1.73 6.49
N ARG A 737 -8.98 -1.47 6.97
CA ARG A 737 -7.98 -0.61 6.28
C ARG A 737 -7.60 -1.11 4.90
N SER A 738 -7.61 -2.42 4.65
CA SER A 738 -7.38 -2.99 3.31
C SER A 738 -8.31 -2.41 2.23
N ILE A 739 -9.56 -2.09 2.59
CA ILE A 739 -10.55 -1.52 1.67
C ILE A 739 -10.22 -0.06 1.37
N ILE A 740 -9.80 0.70 2.38
CA ILE A 740 -9.31 2.08 2.24
C ILE A 740 -8.10 2.12 1.31
N LEU A 741 -7.11 1.24 1.54
CA LEU A 741 -5.92 1.12 0.72
C LEU A 741 -6.25 0.74 -0.73
N MET A 742 -7.27 -0.09 -1.00
CA MET A 742 -7.73 -0.32 -2.37
C MET A 742 -8.22 0.95 -3.07
N PHE A 743 -8.95 1.83 -2.37
CA PHE A 743 -9.41 3.08 -2.97
C PHE A 743 -8.25 4.03 -3.26
N GLU A 744 -7.28 4.10 -2.34
CA GLU A 744 -6.12 4.96 -2.47
C GLU A 744 -5.20 4.48 -3.58
N PHE A 745 -4.87 3.19 -3.65
CA PHE A 745 -4.01 2.65 -4.69
C PHE A 745 -4.64 2.61 -6.08
N ASP A 746 -5.95 2.38 -6.20
CA ASP A 746 -6.62 2.56 -7.48
C ASP A 746 -6.54 4.04 -7.93
N MET A 747 -6.75 4.99 -7.00
CA MET A 747 -6.56 6.42 -7.24
C MET A 747 -5.10 6.81 -7.57
N PHE A 748 -4.11 6.10 -7.03
CA PHE A 748 -2.69 6.29 -7.35
C PHE A 748 -2.25 5.60 -8.66
N GLY A 749 -3.16 4.93 -9.36
CA GLY A 749 -2.87 4.26 -10.63
C GLY A 749 -2.27 2.86 -10.51
N LEU A 750 -2.49 2.21 -9.37
CA LEU A 750 -2.05 0.84 -9.05
C LEU A 750 -3.27 -0.07 -8.76
N PRO A 751 -4.23 -0.22 -9.70
CA PRO A 751 -5.46 -0.99 -9.50
C PRO A 751 -5.23 -2.49 -9.31
N TYR A 752 -4.08 -3.03 -9.71
CA TYR A 752 -3.70 -4.42 -9.39
C TYR A 752 -3.02 -4.47 -8.02
N GLY A 753 -3.83 -4.38 -6.97
CA GLY A 753 -3.36 -4.44 -5.59
C GLY A 753 -4.32 -5.07 -4.59
N GLY A 754 -3.83 -5.26 -3.37
CA GLY A 754 -4.53 -5.94 -2.27
C GLY A 754 -3.65 -6.13 -1.04
N SER A 755 -4.27 -6.31 0.12
CA SER A 755 -3.57 -6.72 1.36
C SER A 755 -3.40 -8.24 1.42
N ASP A 756 -2.40 -8.71 2.16
CA ASP A 756 -2.24 -10.13 2.42
C ASP A 756 -3.40 -10.68 3.26
N ILE A 757 -4.12 -11.63 2.67
CA ILE A 757 -5.40 -12.13 3.18
C ILE A 757 -5.17 -12.96 4.44
N CYS A 758 -5.97 -12.67 5.46
CA CYS A 758 -5.87 -13.14 6.85
C CYS A 758 -4.84 -12.43 7.74
N GLY A 759 -3.98 -11.58 7.15
CA GLY A 759 -2.93 -10.80 7.81
C GLY A 759 -1.56 -11.47 7.78
N PHE A 760 -0.50 -10.71 7.55
CA PHE A 760 0.88 -11.21 7.52
C PHE A 760 1.49 -11.36 8.91
N ILE A 761 1.44 -10.31 9.75
CA ILE A 761 2.02 -10.30 11.10
C ILE A 761 1.00 -10.80 12.14
N TYR A 762 1.49 -11.63 13.07
CA TYR A 762 0.72 -12.31 14.14
C TYR A 762 -0.19 -13.45 13.64
N ASN A 763 -0.52 -14.34 14.58
CA ASN A 763 -1.45 -15.44 14.37
C ASN A 763 -2.88 -14.95 14.10
N THR A 764 -3.42 -15.25 12.92
CA THR A 764 -4.84 -15.03 12.62
C THR A 764 -5.76 -15.96 13.42
N THR A 765 -7.06 -15.66 13.39
CA THR A 765 -8.10 -16.54 13.95
C THR A 765 -8.98 -17.10 12.83
N ALA A 766 -9.65 -18.23 13.06
CA ALA A 766 -10.53 -18.82 12.05
C ALA A 766 -11.67 -17.88 11.63
N ASP A 767 -12.22 -17.07 12.54
CA ASP A 767 -13.31 -16.13 12.23
C ASP A 767 -12.80 -14.89 11.47
N LEU A 768 -11.64 -14.34 11.85
CA LEU A 768 -10.99 -13.25 11.11
C LEU A 768 -10.61 -13.72 9.70
N CYS A 769 -9.91 -14.85 9.59
CA CYS A 769 -9.46 -15.38 8.31
C CYS A 769 -10.64 -15.79 7.41
N LEU A 770 -11.75 -16.29 7.97
CA LEU A 770 -12.99 -16.53 7.22
C LEU A 770 -13.56 -15.24 6.60
N ARG A 771 -13.66 -14.15 7.38
CA ARG A 771 -14.16 -12.86 6.86
C ARG A 771 -13.15 -12.16 5.94
N TRP A 772 -11.86 -12.35 6.17
CA TRP A 772 -10.81 -11.84 5.29
C TRP A 772 -10.76 -12.60 3.96
N GLN A 773 -10.85 -13.93 3.94
CA GLN A 773 -10.94 -14.70 2.69
C GLN A 773 -12.17 -14.29 1.87
N GLN A 774 -13.29 -13.97 2.52
CA GLN A 774 -14.46 -13.42 1.85
C GLN A 774 -14.17 -12.06 1.19
N ALA A 775 -13.67 -11.07 1.95
CA ALA A 775 -13.37 -9.74 1.40
C ALA A 775 -12.26 -9.79 0.34
N GLY A 776 -11.18 -10.50 0.65
CA GLY A 776 -9.97 -10.65 -0.17
C GLY A 776 -10.17 -11.43 -1.46
N SER A 777 -11.17 -12.31 -1.52
CA SER A 777 -11.64 -12.91 -2.79
C SER A 777 -12.10 -11.87 -3.82
N PHE A 778 -12.33 -10.62 -3.41
CA PHE A 778 -12.70 -9.50 -4.28
C PHE A 778 -11.61 -8.41 -4.39
N TYR A 779 -10.41 -8.61 -3.83
CA TYR A 779 -9.26 -7.75 -4.16
C TYR A 779 -8.79 -8.05 -5.59
N PRO A 780 -8.37 -7.05 -6.37
CA PRO A 780 -7.76 -7.29 -7.69
C PRO A 780 -6.56 -8.25 -7.61
N PHE A 781 -5.63 -8.00 -6.67
CA PHE A 781 -4.59 -8.95 -6.26
C PHE A 781 -5.06 -9.73 -5.02
N SER A 782 -5.37 -11.02 -5.19
CA SER A 782 -6.02 -11.86 -4.17
C SER A 782 -5.04 -12.92 -3.63
N ARG A 783 -4.10 -12.49 -2.78
CA ARG A 783 -3.05 -13.34 -2.19
C ARG A 783 -3.28 -13.62 -0.70
N ASN A 784 -3.27 -14.88 -0.30
CA ASN A 784 -3.03 -15.27 1.09
C ASN A 784 -1.51 -15.44 1.28
N HIS A 785 -0.95 -14.73 2.25
CA HIS A 785 0.46 -14.75 2.61
C HIS A 785 0.59 -14.63 4.14
N ASN A 786 1.74 -14.99 4.70
CA ASN A 786 1.92 -15.16 6.14
C ASN A 786 3.40 -15.15 6.52
N ILE A 787 3.71 -14.65 7.72
CA ILE A 787 5.07 -14.65 8.29
C ILE A 787 5.52 -16.06 8.74
N TRP A 788 6.83 -16.23 8.89
CA TRP A 788 7.49 -17.50 9.23
C TRP A 788 7.19 -18.03 10.65
N ASP A 789 6.97 -17.15 11.64
CA ASP A 789 6.73 -17.54 13.03
C ASP A 789 5.25 -17.71 13.39
N ALA A 790 4.34 -17.41 12.44
CA ALA A 790 2.90 -17.61 12.59
C ALA A 790 2.44 -19.03 12.21
N ASN A 791 1.33 -19.46 12.79
CA ASN A 791 0.67 -20.71 12.43
C ASN A 791 0.23 -20.70 10.94
N PRO A 792 0.29 -21.84 10.22
CA PRO A 792 -0.19 -21.91 8.84
C PRO A 792 -1.68 -21.58 8.74
N GLN A 793 -2.01 -20.69 7.79
CA GLN A 793 -3.34 -20.06 7.61
C GLN A 793 -3.90 -20.17 6.19
N ASP A 794 -3.38 -21.11 5.40
CA ASP A 794 -3.91 -21.48 4.09
C ASP A 794 -5.42 -21.83 4.19
N PRO A 795 -6.23 -21.57 3.15
CA PRO A 795 -7.69 -21.61 3.29
C PRO A 795 -8.27 -23.03 3.50
N ALA A 796 -7.47 -24.08 3.28
CA ALA A 796 -7.81 -25.48 3.54
C ALA A 796 -7.78 -25.87 5.03
N ARG A 797 -7.22 -25.02 5.92
CA ARG A 797 -6.92 -25.36 7.34
C ARG A 797 -8.15 -25.54 8.24
N TRP A 798 -9.25 -24.83 7.95
CA TRP A 798 -10.46 -24.85 8.76
C TRP A 798 -11.70 -25.02 7.87
N GLU A 799 -12.60 -25.94 8.23
CA GLU A 799 -13.79 -26.28 7.44
C GLU A 799 -14.64 -25.06 7.05
N ASN A 800 -14.92 -24.15 8.00
CA ASN A 800 -15.69 -22.93 7.71
C ASN A 800 -14.93 -21.93 6.83
N VAL A 801 -13.60 -21.80 6.98
CA VAL A 801 -12.76 -20.95 6.12
C VAL A 801 -12.74 -21.53 4.71
N THR A 802 -12.55 -22.84 4.57
CA THR A 802 -12.61 -23.56 3.29
C THR A 802 -13.94 -23.32 2.57
N ILE A 803 -15.08 -23.46 3.25
CA ILE A 803 -16.40 -23.26 2.62
C ILE A 803 -16.61 -21.77 2.26
N ALA A 804 -16.26 -20.84 3.13
CA ALA A 804 -16.38 -19.41 2.88
C ALA A 804 -15.50 -18.94 1.70
N THR A 805 -14.24 -19.39 1.67
CA THR A 805 -13.28 -19.11 0.59
C THR A 805 -13.79 -19.69 -0.73
N ARG A 806 -14.20 -20.97 -0.74
CA ARG A 806 -14.72 -21.61 -1.96
C ARG A 806 -15.94 -20.87 -2.50
N ASN A 807 -16.88 -20.47 -1.64
CA ASN A 807 -18.08 -19.74 -2.05
C ASN A 807 -17.74 -18.35 -2.63
N ALA A 808 -16.88 -17.58 -1.97
CA ALA A 808 -16.47 -16.26 -2.44
C ALA A 808 -15.67 -16.34 -3.75
N LEU A 809 -14.71 -17.27 -3.85
CA LEU A 809 -13.95 -17.51 -5.07
C LEU A 809 -14.82 -18.07 -6.21
N THR A 810 -15.89 -18.83 -5.92
CA THR A 810 -16.86 -19.25 -6.95
C THR A 810 -17.47 -18.02 -7.64
N ILE A 811 -17.81 -16.96 -6.89
CA ILE A 811 -18.30 -15.69 -7.46
C ILE A 811 -17.17 -14.98 -8.21
N ARG A 812 -15.96 -14.90 -7.63
CA ARG A 812 -14.78 -14.28 -8.27
C ARG A 812 -14.50 -14.89 -9.64
N TYR A 813 -14.28 -16.22 -9.68
CA TYR A 813 -13.94 -16.98 -10.89
C TYR A 813 -15.05 -16.92 -11.93
N ARG A 814 -16.31 -16.85 -11.48
CA ARG A 814 -17.46 -16.64 -12.36
C ARG A 814 -17.39 -15.29 -13.09
N LEU A 815 -16.90 -14.24 -12.42
CA LEU A 815 -16.88 -12.85 -12.91
C LEU A 815 -15.50 -12.34 -13.35
N LEU A 816 -14.48 -13.20 -13.48
CA LEU A 816 -13.18 -12.82 -14.01
C LEU A 816 -13.23 -12.14 -15.40
N PRO A 817 -14.12 -12.52 -16.35
CA PRO A 817 -14.27 -11.78 -17.61
C PRO A 817 -14.72 -10.32 -17.42
N TYR A 818 -15.55 -10.03 -16.42
CA TYR A 818 -15.90 -8.65 -16.06
C TYR A 818 -14.71 -7.92 -15.44
N LEU A 819 -14.04 -8.51 -14.44
CA LEU A 819 -12.85 -7.92 -13.80
C LEU A 819 -11.72 -7.64 -14.81
N TYR A 820 -11.47 -8.56 -15.73
CA TYR A 820 -10.48 -8.40 -16.79
C TYR A 820 -10.87 -7.30 -17.78
N THR A 821 -12.16 -7.12 -18.04
CA THR A 821 -12.66 -6.00 -18.85
C THR A 821 -12.50 -4.66 -18.12
N LEU A 822 -12.61 -4.62 -16.78
CA LEU A 822 -12.26 -3.42 -16.00
C LEU A 822 -10.77 -3.08 -16.12
N PHE A 823 -9.89 -4.08 -16.06
CA PHE A 823 -8.45 -3.88 -16.30
C PHE A 823 -8.13 -3.41 -17.72
N TYR A 824 -8.88 -3.86 -18.74
CA TYR A 824 -8.78 -3.29 -20.08
C TYR A 824 -9.14 -1.79 -20.11
N HIS A 825 -10.18 -1.35 -19.39
CA HIS A 825 -10.51 0.09 -19.30
C HIS A 825 -9.45 0.88 -18.53
N ALA A 826 -8.93 0.34 -17.43
CA ALA A 826 -7.82 0.95 -16.70
C ALA A 826 -6.59 1.13 -17.61
N HIS A 827 -6.18 0.08 -18.32
CA HIS A 827 -5.04 0.14 -19.22
C HIS A 827 -5.24 1.06 -20.43
N THR A 828 -6.43 1.03 -21.06
CA THR A 828 -6.68 1.78 -22.31
C THR A 828 -7.17 3.21 -22.12
N ARG A 829 -7.77 3.54 -20.97
CA ARG A 829 -8.39 4.86 -20.70
C ARG A 829 -7.93 5.49 -19.39
N GLY A 830 -7.49 4.69 -18.44
CA GLY A 830 -7.21 5.12 -17.07
C GLY A 830 -8.39 4.93 -16.12
N SER A 831 -9.50 4.31 -16.53
CA SER A 831 -10.68 4.18 -15.68
C SER A 831 -10.41 3.31 -14.42
N PRO A 832 -10.95 3.65 -13.23
CA PRO A 832 -10.64 2.91 -12.01
C PRO A 832 -11.33 1.53 -11.97
N VAL A 833 -10.68 0.53 -11.36
CA VAL A 833 -11.15 -0.87 -11.26
C VAL A 833 -11.93 -1.09 -9.98
N ILE A 834 -11.32 -0.75 -8.84
CA ILE A 834 -11.98 -0.66 -7.53
C ILE A 834 -12.38 0.80 -7.32
N ARG A 835 -13.65 1.00 -6.93
CA ARG A 835 -14.18 2.35 -6.73
C ARG A 835 -14.83 2.44 -5.36
N SER A 836 -14.54 3.52 -4.64
CA SER A 836 -15.33 3.90 -3.47
C SER A 836 -16.72 4.35 -3.92
N LEU A 837 -17.70 4.31 -3.01
CA LEU A 837 -19.06 4.71 -3.36
C LEU A 837 -19.12 6.20 -3.75
N ILE A 838 -18.37 7.07 -3.08
CA ILE A 838 -18.31 8.49 -3.44
C ILE A 838 -17.72 8.72 -4.84
N THR A 839 -16.74 7.92 -5.29
CA THR A 839 -16.21 8.01 -6.66
C THR A 839 -17.26 7.62 -7.71
N ASN A 840 -18.15 6.67 -7.41
CA ASN A 840 -19.25 6.27 -8.32
C ASN A 840 -20.50 7.16 -8.22
N PHE A 841 -20.76 7.71 -7.04
CA PHE A 841 -22.00 8.38 -6.67
C PHE A 841 -21.70 9.75 -6.04
N GLN A 842 -20.80 10.52 -6.64
CA GLN A 842 -20.26 11.81 -6.14
C GLN A 842 -21.30 12.89 -5.80
N ALA A 843 -22.54 12.76 -6.28
CA ALA A 843 -23.65 13.65 -5.96
C ALA A 843 -24.42 13.24 -4.68
N ASP A 844 -24.15 12.05 -4.14
CA ASP A 844 -24.77 11.51 -2.93
C ASP A 844 -23.87 11.76 -1.72
N ASP A 845 -24.17 12.81 -0.96
CA ASP A 845 -23.40 13.20 0.24
C ASP A 845 -23.33 12.10 1.31
N ASN A 846 -24.25 11.13 1.30
CA ASN A 846 -24.21 10.01 2.24
C ASN A 846 -23.11 8.99 1.90
N ALA A 847 -22.70 8.90 0.63
CA ALA A 847 -21.63 8.02 0.18
C ALA A 847 -20.23 8.52 0.59
N LEU A 848 -20.11 9.79 0.97
CA LEU A 848 -18.85 10.51 1.25
C LEU A 848 -17.97 9.85 2.32
N ASP A 849 -18.60 9.23 3.31
CA ASP A 849 -17.95 8.67 4.50
C ASP A 849 -18.03 7.13 4.55
N VAL A 850 -18.48 6.46 3.47
CA VAL A 850 -18.63 4.99 3.44
C VAL A 850 -17.37 4.36 2.89
N ASP A 851 -16.61 3.71 3.78
CA ASP A 851 -15.30 3.12 3.50
C ASP A 851 -15.17 1.62 3.86
N ASP A 852 -16.28 0.95 4.17
CA ASP A 852 -16.34 -0.47 4.56
C ASP A 852 -17.02 -1.38 3.51
N GLN A 853 -17.32 -0.84 2.33
CA GLN A 853 -17.91 -1.52 1.17
C GLN A 853 -17.45 -0.83 -0.11
N PHE A 854 -17.28 -1.58 -1.19
CA PHE A 854 -16.59 -1.12 -2.41
C PHE A 854 -17.27 -1.61 -3.68
N MET A 855 -16.93 -0.98 -4.80
CA MET A 855 -17.43 -1.34 -6.12
C MET A 855 -16.33 -1.98 -6.97
N TRP A 856 -16.67 -3.02 -7.73
CA TRP A 856 -15.97 -3.39 -8.95
C TRP A 856 -16.60 -2.62 -10.12
N GLY A 857 -15.83 -1.72 -10.70
CA GLY A 857 -16.28 -0.80 -11.75
C GLY A 857 -17.52 -0.02 -11.31
N GLU A 858 -18.49 0.09 -12.20
CA GLU A 858 -19.74 0.82 -11.94
C GLU A 858 -20.93 -0.07 -11.52
N SER A 859 -20.80 -1.40 -11.58
CA SER A 859 -21.94 -2.32 -11.65
C SER A 859 -22.08 -3.34 -10.52
N LEU A 860 -21.01 -3.66 -9.77
CA LEU A 860 -21.04 -4.68 -8.73
C LEU A 860 -20.51 -4.10 -7.42
N MET A 861 -21.29 -4.24 -6.34
CA MET A 861 -20.95 -3.78 -4.99
C MET A 861 -20.65 -4.96 -4.08
N VAL A 862 -19.59 -4.87 -3.28
CA VAL A 862 -19.18 -5.88 -2.30
C VAL A 862 -19.23 -5.25 -0.91
N ALA A 863 -19.93 -5.88 0.03
CA ALA A 863 -20.12 -5.37 1.39
C ALA A 863 -19.70 -6.43 2.44
N PRO A 864 -18.40 -6.62 2.71
CA PRO A 864 -17.89 -7.65 3.63
C PRO A 864 -18.13 -7.29 5.11
N ILE A 865 -18.13 -8.27 6.03
CA ILE A 865 -18.05 -7.98 7.47
C ILE A 865 -16.59 -7.68 7.83
N VAL A 866 -16.33 -6.46 8.32
CA VAL A 866 -14.99 -5.98 8.68
C VAL A 866 -14.81 -5.66 10.18
N HIS A 867 -15.80 -6.01 11.01
CA HIS A 867 -15.77 -5.73 12.44
C HIS A 867 -15.94 -7.01 13.28
N GLU A 868 -15.12 -7.12 14.33
CA GLU A 868 -15.23 -8.18 15.33
C GLU A 868 -16.61 -8.15 16.01
N GLY A 869 -17.17 -9.32 16.31
CA GLY A 869 -18.48 -9.42 16.95
C GLY A 869 -19.69 -9.37 15.99
N SER A 870 -19.55 -8.75 14.81
CA SER A 870 -20.63 -8.59 13.82
C SER A 870 -20.86 -9.86 12.96
N TYR A 871 -20.87 -11.03 13.58
CA TYR A 871 -20.73 -12.33 12.89
C TYR A 871 -21.88 -12.72 11.95
N TYR A 872 -23.05 -12.11 12.07
CA TYR A 872 -24.27 -12.52 11.34
C TYR A 872 -25.05 -11.38 10.70
N GLN A 873 -24.67 -10.12 10.93
CA GLN A 873 -25.39 -8.95 10.41
C GLN A 873 -24.41 -7.80 10.15
N ARG A 874 -24.63 -7.04 9.08
CA ARG A 874 -24.01 -5.71 8.90
C ARG A 874 -25.01 -4.70 8.35
N ASN A 875 -24.72 -3.42 8.53
CA ASN A 875 -25.39 -2.35 7.81
C ASN A 875 -24.73 -2.18 6.43
N VAL A 876 -25.54 -1.99 5.38
CA VAL A 876 -25.08 -1.74 4.02
C VAL A 876 -25.78 -0.48 3.53
N TYR A 877 -24.99 0.48 3.06
CA TYR A 877 -25.50 1.64 2.35
C TYR A 877 -25.71 1.30 0.87
N PHE A 878 -26.88 1.67 0.35
CA PHE A 878 -27.25 1.54 -1.06
C PHE A 878 -27.38 2.95 -1.63
N PRO A 879 -26.35 3.46 -2.35
CA PRO A 879 -26.39 4.82 -2.88
C PRO A 879 -27.56 5.06 -3.83
N THR A 880 -27.92 6.33 -3.96
CA THR A 880 -28.88 6.80 -4.96
C THR A 880 -28.27 6.65 -6.35
N ILE A 881 -28.90 5.81 -7.18
CA ILE A 881 -28.57 5.64 -8.61
C ILE A 881 -29.44 6.59 -9.45
N SER A 882 -30.67 6.85 -9.00
CA SER A 882 -31.66 7.69 -9.68
C SER A 882 -31.17 9.08 -10.04
N ASN A 883 -31.62 9.55 -11.20
CA ASN A 883 -31.52 10.93 -11.61
C ASN A 883 -32.88 11.64 -11.39
N GLN A 884 -33.10 12.80 -12.01
CA GLN A 884 -34.36 13.56 -11.83
C GLN A 884 -35.59 12.91 -12.51
N GLU A 885 -35.39 11.89 -13.36
CA GLU A 885 -36.40 11.34 -14.26
C GLU A 885 -36.69 9.83 -14.05
N THR A 886 -35.74 9.03 -13.54
CA THR A 886 -35.91 7.59 -13.28
C THR A 886 -35.80 7.24 -11.78
N TYR A 887 -36.43 6.13 -11.35
CA TYR A 887 -36.26 5.56 -10.00
C TYR A 887 -35.64 4.17 -10.07
N GLU A 888 -34.45 3.98 -9.51
CA GLU A 888 -33.65 2.77 -9.72
C GLU A 888 -33.55 1.85 -8.49
N TYR A 889 -32.92 0.67 -8.69
CA TYR A 889 -32.81 -0.38 -7.69
C TYR A 889 -31.42 -1.02 -7.68
N TRP A 890 -31.09 -1.65 -6.56
CA TRP A 890 -30.03 -2.65 -6.45
C TRP A 890 -30.66 -4.06 -6.45
N TYR A 891 -29.87 -5.08 -6.78
CA TYR A 891 -30.29 -6.49 -6.71
C TYR A 891 -29.29 -7.29 -5.87
N ASP A 892 -29.75 -8.13 -4.95
CA ASP A 892 -28.89 -9.13 -4.33
C ASP A 892 -28.45 -10.17 -5.36
N TYR A 893 -27.14 -10.42 -5.44
CA TYR A 893 -26.56 -11.35 -6.42
C TYR A 893 -27.09 -12.79 -6.27
N SER A 894 -27.38 -13.24 -5.05
CA SER A 894 -27.70 -14.64 -4.71
C SER A 894 -29.21 -14.91 -4.66
N SER A 895 -29.99 -13.97 -4.12
CA SER A 895 -31.45 -14.09 -3.98
C SER A 895 -32.22 -13.44 -5.14
N GLY A 896 -31.63 -12.50 -5.87
CA GLY A 896 -32.35 -11.68 -6.86
C GLY A 896 -33.28 -10.63 -6.25
N GLU A 897 -33.28 -10.47 -4.92
CA GLU A 897 -34.15 -9.51 -4.23
C GLU A 897 -33.84 -8.07 -4.67
N ARG A 898 -34.89 -7.31 -5.00
CA ARG A 898 -34.82 -5.88 -5.31
C ARG A 898 -34.67 -5.06 -4.04
N ILE A 899 -33.61 -4.27 -3.98
CA ILE A 899 -33.25 -3.46 -2.83
C ILE A 899 -33.43 -1.97 -3.19
N PRO A 900 -34.13 -1.17 -2.35
CA PRO A 900 -34.25 0.27 -2.53
C PRO A 900 -32.91 1.00 -2.40
N GLU A 901 -32.64 1.88 -3.35
CA GLU A 901 -31.56 2.87 -3.27
C GLU A 901 -31.80 3.96 -2.21
N GLY A 902 -30.81 4.84 -2.02
CA GLY A 902 -30.84 5.97 -1.08
C GLY A 902 -31.03 5.53 0.37
N SER A 903 -30.70 4.27 0.70
CA SER A 903 -31.11 3.62 1.94
C SER A 903 -29.95 2.93 2.66
N ASN A 904 -30.09 2.75 3.97
CA ASN A 904 -29.16 1.97 4.77
C ASN A 904 -29.94 0.81 5.41
N ILE A 905 -29.54 -0.42 5.11
CA ILE A 905 -30.27 -1.63 5.47
C ILE A 905 -29.36 -2.55 6.28
N THR A 906 -29.86 -3.05 7.41
CA THR A 906 -29.23 -4.16 8.13
C THR A 906 -29.55 -5.47 7.43
N VAL A 907 -28.53 -6.15 6.91
CA VAL A 907 -28.65 -7.41 6.17
C VAL A 907 -28.11 -8.58 7.00
N ASP A 908 -28.78 -9.74 6.92
CA ASP A 908 -28.32 -11.00 7.51
C ASP A 908 -27.21 -11.61 6.65
N VAL A 909 -26.08 -11.97 7.26
CA VAL A 909 -24.88 -12.48 6.59
C VAL A 909 -24.43 -13.80 7.22
N PRO A 910 -24.89 -14.96 6.71
CA PRO A 910 -24.39 -16.26 7.12
C PRO A 910 -22.86 -16.35 7.09
N LEU A 911 -22.27 -17.20 7.94
CA LEU A 911 -20.80 -17.35 8.03
C LEU A 911 -20.16 -17.67 6.68
N THR A 912 -20.82 -18.46 5.83
CA THR A 912 -20.28 -18.91 4.54
C THR A 912 -20.71 -18.05 3.34
N HIS A 913 -21.30 -16.88 3.59
CA HIS A 913 -21.79 -15.95 2.57
C HIS A 913 -21.12 -14.57 2.71
N ILE A 914 -20.84 -13.94 1.57
CA ILE A 914 -20.43 -12.53 1.45
C ILE A 914 -21.51 -11.77 0.67
N PRO A 915 -22.01 -10.63 1.19
CA PRO A 915 -22.99 -9.80 0.50
C PRO A 915 -22.39 -9.17 -0.76
N VAL A 916 -23.04 -9.42 -1.89
CA VAL A 916 -22.69 -8.90 -3.21
C VAL A 916 -23.97 -8.42 -3.89
N TYR A 917 -23.94 -7.21 -4.44
CA TYR A 917 -25.10 -6.56 -5.05
C TYR A 917 -24.79 -6.09 -6.48
N LEU A 918 -25.80 -6.18 -7.34
CA LEU A 918 -25.73 -5.78 -8.75
C LEU A 918 -26.52 -4.49 -8.95
N ARG A 919 -25.91 -3.52 -9.63
CA ARG A 919 -26.55 -2.25 -9.99
C ARG A 919 -27.45 -2.42 -11.21
N ALA A 920 -28.69 -1.95 -11.12
CA ALA A 920 -29.58 -1.91 -12.28
C ALA A 920 -29.02 -1.05 -13.43
N GLY A 921 -29.35 -1.42 -14.66
CA GLY A 921 -28.79 -0.85 -15.90
C GLY A 921 -27.55 -1.58 -16.44
N SER A 922 -27.10 -2.67 -15.82
CA SER A 922 -25.81 -3.31 -16.11
C SER A 922 -25.93 -4.66 -16.84
N VAL A 923 -24.96 -4.98 -17.69
CA VAL A 923 -24.73 -6.33 -18.24
C VAL A 923 -23.30 -6.77 -17.91
N LEU A 924 -23.14 -7.83 -17.10
CA LEU A 924 -21.83 -8.34 -16.69
C LEU A 924 -21.52 -9.65 -17.42
N PRO A 925 -20.38 -9.75 -18.14
CA PRO A 925 -19.93 -11.02 -18.70
C PRO A 925 -19.22 -11.88 -17.65
N GLY A 926 -19.37 -13.19 -17.79
CA GLY A 926 -18.64 -14.16 -16.98
C GLY A 926 -18.53 -15.53 -17.66
N LYS A 927 -17.99 -16.51 -16.95
CA LYS A 927 -17.91 -17.94 -17.35
C LYS A 927 -18.29 -18.85 -16.18
N GLU A 928 -18.61 -20.11 -16.43
CA GLU A 928 -18.69 -21.06 -15.31
C GLU A 928 -17.33 -21.16 -14.60
N PRO A 929 -17.26 -21.09 -13.26
CA PRO A 929 -16.01 -21.16 -12.52
C PRO A 929 -15.39 -22.57 -12.59
N ALA A 930 -14.07 -22.63 -12.41
CA ALA A 930 -13.31 -23.88 -12.35
C ALA A 930 -12.20 -23.75 -11.28
N LEU A 931 -11.35 -24.77 -11.13
CA LEU A 931 -10.27 -24.78 -10.14
C LEU A 931 -9.09 -23.84 -10.48
N ASN A 932 -8.97 -23.39 -11.73
CA ASN A 932 -8.01 -22.38 -12.18
C ASN A 932 -8.52 -21.71 -13.47
N THR A 933 -7.85 -20.66 -13.94
CA THR A 933 -8.24 -19.93 -15.15
C THR A 933 -8.02 -20.73 -16.44
N MET A 934 -7.00 -21.59 -16.51
CA MET A 934 -6.78 -22.48 -17.66
C MET A 934 -8.01 -23.35 -17.95
N LEU A 935 -8.64 -23.89 -16.91
CA LEU A 935 -9.90 -24.63 -17.02
C LEU A 935 -11.12 -23.70 -17.17
N SER A 936 -11.20 -22.57 -16.43
CA SER A 936 -12.40 -21.72 -16.49
C SER A 936 -12.56 -21.01 -17.84
N ARG A 937 -11.45 -20.67 -18.52
CA ARG A 937 -11.47 -20.09 -19.86
C ARG A 937 -12.08 -21.03 -20.92
N GLN A 938 -11.97 -22.34 -20.75
CA GLN A 938 -12.57 -23.34 -21.64
C GLN A 938 -14.10 -23.46 -21.48
N ASN A 939 -14.66 -22.97 -20.37
CA ASN A 939 -16.10 -23.01 -20.13
C ASN A 939 -16.86 -22.00 -21.01
N ALA A 940 -18.14 -22.27 -21.24
CA ALA A 940 -19.03 -21.33 -21.93
C ALA A 940 -19.17 -20.01 -21.13
N PHE A 941 -19.29 -18.90 -21.86
CA PHE A 941 -19.65 -17.60 -21.30
C PHE A 941 -21.09 -17.60 -20.77
N HIS A 942 -21.33 -16.76 -19.78
CA HIS A 942 -22.66 -16.30 -19.40
C HIS A 942 -22.75 -14.78 -19.40
N LEU A 943 -23.98 -14.25 -19.45
CA LEU A 943 -24.26 -12.84 -19.21
C LEU A 943 -25.25 -12.71 -18.06
N LEU A 944 -24.92 -11.89 -17.06
CA LEU A 944 -25.87 -11.38 -16.08
C LEU A 944 -26.44 -10.08 -16.65
N VAL A 945 -27.75 -10.02 -16.89
CA VAL A 945 -28.46 -8.83 -17.38
C VAL A 945 -29.31 -8.30 -16.21
N ILE A 946 -29.09 -7.06 -15.81
CA ILE A 946 -29.79 -6.43 -14.69
C ILE A 946 -30.48 -5.17 -15.22
N PRO A 947 -31.70 -5.26 -15.76
CA PRO A 947 -32.43 -4.13 -16.32
C PRO A 947 -32.70 -3.04 -15.27
N ASN A 948 -32.58 -1.79 -15.71
CA ASN A 948 -33.04 -0.60 -15.00
C ASN A 948 -34.57 -0.54 -14.95
N SER A 949 -35.12 0.48 -14.28
CA SER A 949 -36.56 0.70 -14.17
C SER A 949 -37.30 0.85 -15.51
N GLU A 950 -36.60 1.27 -16.56
CA GLU A 950 -37.09 1.39 -17.94
C GLU A 950 -36.96 0.09 -18.75
N GLY A 951 -36.44 -1.00 -18.15
CA GLY A 951 -36.22 -2.28 -18.83
C GLY A 951 -34.99 -2.32 -19.73
N SER A 952 -34.01 -1.44 -19.49
CA SER A 952 -32.77 -1.31 -20.28
C SER A 952 -31.53 -1.69 -19.48
N ALA A 953 -30.51 -2.25 -20.14
CA ALA A 953 -29.19 -2.48 -19.54
C ALA A 953 -28.07 -2.44 -20.58
N THR A 954 -26.86 -2.09 -20.17
CA THR A 954 -25.67 -2.08 -21.05
C THR A 954 -24.44 -2.67 -20.38
N GLY A 955 -23.52 -3.18 -21.19
CA GLY A 955 -22.24 -3.70 -20.71
C GLY A 955 -21.27 -3.98 -21.85
N ASN A 956 -20.11 -4.52 -21.52
CA ASN A 956 -19.04 -4.79 -22.49
C ASN A 956 -18.15 -5.96 -22.03
N LEU A 957 -17.42 -6.53 -22.97
CA LEU A 957 -16.46 -7.62 -22.77
C LEU A 957 -15.21 -7.34 -23.61
N PHE A 958 -14.05 -7.33 -22.96
CA PHE A 958 -12.74 -7.50 -23.60
C PHE A 958 -12.30 -8.95 -23.46
N TRP A 959 -11.80 -9.55 -24.54
CA TRP A 959 -11.25 -10.90 -24.52
C TRP A 959 -10.08 -11.04 -25.49
N ASP A 960 -8.92 -11.43 -24.99
CA ASP A 960 -7.74 -11.88 -25.75
C ASP A 960 -7.32 -13.27 -25.24
N ASP A 961 -6.14 -13.75 -25.65
CA ASP A 961 -5.59 -15.03 -25.18
C ASP A 961 -5.26 -15.07 -23.67
N GLY A 962 -5.26 -13.91 -23.01
CA GLY A 962 -5.01 -13.74 -21.58
C GLY A 962 -3.54 -13.63 -21.17
N ASP A 963 -2.56 -13.84 -22.06
CA ASP A 963 -1.14 -13.91 -21.65
C ASP A 963 -0.12 -13.46 -22.72
N SER A 964 -0.51 -13.15 -23.96
CA SER A 964 0.43 -12.56 -24.93
C SER A 964 0.80 -11.11 -24.57
N GLN A 965 2.03 -10.73 -24.91
CA GLN A 965 2.50 -9.34 -24.84
C GLN A 965 1.74 -8.46 -25.84
N ASP A 966 1.32 -7.28 -25.40
CA ASP A 966 0.87 -6.14 -26.22
C ASP A 966 -0.29 -6.44 -27.21
N THR A 967 -1.17 -7.39 -26.87
CA THR A 967 -2.34 -7.83 -27.66
C THR A 967 -3.18 -6.66 -28.19
N ILE A 968 -3.39 -5.64 -27.36
CA ILE A 968 -4.18 -4.45 -27.72
C ILE A 968 -3.52 -3.65 -28.85
N SER A 969 -2.21 -3.40 -28.76
CA SER A 969 -1.48 -2.64 -29.79
C SER A 969 -1.36 -3.39 -31.12
N LYS A 970 -1.33 -4.73 -31.06
CA LYS A 970 -1.33 -5.62 -32.23
C LYS A 970 -2.73 -5.83 -32.83
N GLY A 971 -3.79 -5.45 -32.11
CA GLY A 971 -5.18 -5.72 -32.52
C GLY A 971 -5.59 -7.20 -32.35
N GLU A 972 -4.92 -7.94 -31.47
CA GLU A 972 -5.10 -9.37 -31.20
C GLU A 972 -6.08 -9.60 -30.03
N PHE A 973 -7.29 -9.04 -30.16
CA PHE A 973 -8.37 -9.17 -29.17
C PHE A 973 -9.77 -9.07 -29.80
N HIS A 974 -10.78 -9.45 -29.01
CA HIS A 974 -12.18 -9.17 -29.25
C HIS A 974 -12.67 -8.10 -28.26
N TYR A 975 -13.49 -7.16 -28.73
CA TYR A 975 -14.19 -6.22 -27.87
C TYR A 975 -15.66 -6.14 -28.30
N LEU A 976 -16.56 -6.48 -27.38
CA LEU A 976 -18.00 -6.58 -27.61
C LEU A 976 -18.74 -5.63 -26.67
N THR A 977 -19.85 -5.08 -27.14
CA THR A 977 -20.83 -4.34 -26.32
C THR A 977 -22.17 -5.07 -26.31
N PHE A 978 -22.82 -5.06 -25.15
CA PHE A 978 -24.15 -5.63 -24.94
C PHE A 978 -25.14 -4.51 -24.65
N ARG A 979 -26.33 -4.60 -25.23
CA ARG A 979 -27.47 -3.72 -24.96
C ARG A 979 -28.73 -4.56 -24.83
N TYR A 980 -29.41 -4.42 -23.71
CA TYR A 980 -30.76 -4.93 -23.47
C TYR A 980 -31.73 -3.75 -23.52
N GLU A 981 -32.77 -3.82 -24.33
CA GLU A 981 -33.91 -2.89 -24.32
C GLU A 981 -35.15 -3.59 -24.90
N GLU A 982 -36.36 -3.19 -24.51
CA GLU A 982 -37.62 -3.75 -25.05
C GLU A 982 -37.70 -5.31 -25.03
N ASN A 983 -37.07 -5.94 -24.03
CA ASN A 983 -36.88 -7.41 -23.92
C ASN A 983 -36.04 -8.06 -25.05
N ASN A 984 -35.19 -7.29 -25.73
CA ASN A 984 -34.22 -7.75 -26.71
C ASN A 984 -32.79 -7.57 -26.18
N LEU A 985 -32.02 -8.66 -26.07
CA LEU A 985 -30.58 -8.61 -25.81
C LEU A 985 -29.80 -8.65 -27.13
N LYS A 986 -29.08 -7.57 -27.42
CA LYS A 986 -28.21 -7.46 -28.60
C LYS A 986 -26.74 -7.39 -28.20
N SER A 987 -25.93 -8.26 -28.81
CA SER A 987 -24.47 -8.13 -28.82
C SER A 987 -24.01 -7.41 -30.09
N THR A 988 -23.01 -6.53 -29.96
CA THR A 988 -22.36 -5.84 -31.09
C THR A 988 -20.86 -6.02 -30.96
N VAL A 989 -20.22 -6.59 -31.97
CA VAL A 989 -18.75 -6.73 -32.04
C VAL A 989 -18.16 -5.43 -32.55
N ILE A 990 -17.31 -4.80 -31.73
CA ILE A 990 -16.66 -3.51 -32.02
C ILE A 990 -15.24 -3.74 -32.59
N ALA A 991 -14.49 -4.67 -31.99
CA ALA A 991 -13.19 -5.12 -32.49
C ALA A 991 -13.17 -6.66 -32.57
N ASN A 992 -12.52 -7.21 -33.59
CA ASN A 992 -12.47 -8.65 -33.84
C ASN A 992 -11.15 -9.06 -34.50
N ALA A 993 -10.29 -9.74 -33.75
CA ALA A 993 -9.07 -10.35 -34.27
C ALA A 993 -9.33 -11.68 -34.97
N SER A 994 -8.78 -11.87 -36.17
CA SER A 994 -8.80 -13.17 -36.85
C SER A 994 -7.75 -14.16 -36.33
N VAL A 995 -6.89 -13.72 -35.40
CA VAL A 995 -5.72 -14.48 -34.89
C VAL A 995 -6.00 -15.14 -33.53
N VAL A 996 -6.96 -14.61 -32.75
CA VAL A 996 -7.44 -15.19 -31.47
C VAL A 996 -8.37 -16.41 -31.71
N ALA A 997 -8.37 -16.96 -32.93
CA ALA A 997 -9.42 -17.81 -33.47
C ALA A 997 -9.40 -19.30 -33.02
N ASP A 998 -8.54 -19.67 -32.06
CA ASP A 998 -8.43 -21.05 -31.55
C ASP A 998 -9.32 -21.32 -30.31
N GLU A 999 -9.88 -20.29 -29.64
CA GLU A 999 -10.93 -20.44 -28.61
C GLU A 999 -12.33 -20.17 -29.20
N GLU A 1000 -13.22 -21.19 -29.30
CA GLU A 1000 -14.63 -20.99 -29.72
C GLU A 1000 -15.38 -20.21 -28.62
N MET A 1001 -15.65 -18.91 -28.84
CA MET A 1001 -16.38 -18.05 -27.89
C MET A 1001 -17.88 -18.41 -27.80
N VAL A 1002 -18.17 -19.48 -27.05
CA VAL A 1002 -19.52 -19.99 -26.82
C VAL A 1002 -20.24 -19.20 -25.74
N LEU A 1003 -21.41 -18.63 -26.05
CA LEU A 1003 -22.38 -18.17 -25.04
C LEU A 1003 -23.30 -19.34 -24.65
N GLY A 1004 -23.29 -19.73 -23.37
CA GLY A 1004 -24.06 -20.89 -22.87
C GLY A 1004 -25.30 -20.53 -22.05
N LEU A 1005 -25.30 -19.36 -21.39
CA LEU A 1005 -26.25 -18.97 -20.37
C LEU A 1005 -26.52 -17.46 -20.39
N VAL A 1006 -27.78 -17.05 -20.21
CA VAL A 1006 -28.14 -15.65 -19.91
C VAL A 1006 -29.09 -15.65 -18.71
N GLU A 1007 -28.80 -14.82 -17.71
CA GLU A 1007 -29.67 -14.61 -16.54
C GLU A 1007 -30.17 -13.17 -16.52
N ILE A 1008 -31.49 -12.97 -16.56
CA ILE A 1008 -32.12 -11.65 -16.54
C ILE A 1008 -32.79 -11.45 -15.18
N TYR A 1009 -32.25 -10.53 -14.38
CA TYR A 1009 -32.75 -10.18 -13.05
C TYR A 1009 -34.00 -9.31 -13.12
N GLY A 1010 -34.89 -9.46 -12.14
CA GLY A 1010 -36.12 -8.67 -12.05
C GLY A 1010 -37.10 -8.90 -13.20
N TYR A 1011 -37.02 -10.04 -13.90
CA TYR A 1011 -37.97 -10.40 -14.95
C TYR A 1011 -39.35 -10.70 -14.32
N PRO A 1012 -40.46 -10.10 -14.80
CA PRO A 1012 -41.69 -10.01 -14.00
C PRO A 1012 -42.60 -11.24 -14.04
N GLU A 1013 -42.55 -12.04 -15.10
CA GLU A 1013 -43.37 -13.25 -15.28
C GLU A 1013 -42.72 -14.21 -16.29
N GLN A 1014 -43.02 -15.51 -16.20
CA GLN A 1014 -42.48 -16.50 -17.14
C GLN A 1014 -42.82 -16.14 -18.61
N PRO A 1015 -41.83 -15.99 -19.51
CA PRO A 1015 -42.10 -15.65 -20.91
C PRO A 1015 -42.76 -16.82 -21.65
N ARG A 1016 -43.56 -16.49 -22.68
CA ARG A 1016 -44.25 -17.51 -23.51
C ARG A 1016 -43.31 -18.23 -24.45
N ASN A 1017 -42.32 -17.51 -24.96
CA ASN A 1017 -41.27 -17.97 -25.85
C ASN A 1017 -40.03 -17.08 -25.66
N VAL A 1018 -38.87 -17.64 -25.97
CA VAL A 1018 -37.59 -16.92 -26.05
C VAL A 1018 -36.99 -17.27 -27.41
N THR A 1019 -36.39 -16.30 -28.10
CA THR A 1019 -35.88 -16.46 -29.47
C THR A 1019 -34.51 -15.85 -29.65
N VAL A 1020 -33.66 -16.48 -30.46
CA VAL A 1020 -32.36 -15.94 -30.92
C VAL A 1020 -32.32 -16.04 -32.44
N ASP A 1021 -31.93 -14.95 -33.09
CA ASP A 1021 -31.81 -14.82 -34.55
C ASP A 1021 -33.03 -15.39 -35.33
N ASP A 1022 -34.23 -15.02 -34.88
CA ASP A 1022 -35.54 -15.47 -35.35
C ASP A 1022 -35.85 -16.99 -35.20
N GLY A 1023 -35.00 -17.75 -34.49
CA GLY A 1023 -35.24 -19.14 -34.07
C GLY A 1023 -35.77 -19.28 -32.64
N GLU A 1024 -36.59 -20.28 -32.36
CA GLU A 1024 -37.10 -20.58 -31.00
C GLU A 1024 -36.04 -21.26 -30.13
N ILE A 1025 -35.84 -20.75 -28.91
CA ILE A 1025 -35.05 -21.40 -27.85
C ILE A 1025 -35.96 -22.27 -27.00
N LEU A 1026 -35.61 -23.55 -26.88
CA LEU A 1026 -36.45 -24.57 -26.24
C LEU A 1026 -36.19 -24.76 -24.74
N SER A 1027 -35.19 -24.09 -24.15
CA SER A 1027 -34.80 -24.26 -22.75
C SER A 1027 -34.58 -22.94 -22.03
N PHE A 1028 -35.54 -22.57 -21.19
CA PHE A 1028 -35.45 -21.48 -20.23
C PHE A 1028 -36.21 -21.85 -18.95
N ASN A 1029 -35.81 -21.27 -17.83
CA ASN A 1029 -36.48 -21.39 -16.54
C ASN A 1029 -36.78 -19.99 -15.99
N HIS A 1030 -37.94 -19.80 -15.38
CA HIS A 1030 -38.24 -18.58 -14.63
C HIS A 1030 -38.39 -18.96 -13.16
N ASP A 1031 -37.57 -18.33 -12.30
CA ASP A 1031 -37.72 -18.44 -10.85
C ASP A 1031 -38.68 -17.33 -10.40
N ASP A 1032 -39.94 -17.69 -10.16
CA ASP A 1032 -40.98 -16.76 -9.72
C ASP A 1032 -40.69 -16.14 -8.33
N GLU A 1033 -39.93 -16.83 -7.45
CA GLU A 1033 -39.59 -16.32 -6.13
C GLU A 1033 -38.48 -15.27 -6.21
N LYS A 1034 -37.50 -15.49 -7.11
CA LYS A 1034 -36.38 -14.56 -7.33
C LYS A 1034 -36.64 -13.50 -8.40
N SER A 1035 -37.67 -13.66 -9.23
CA SER A 1035 -37.87 -12.90 -10.47
C SER A 1035 -36.67 -12.96 -11.40
N ILE A 1036 -36.08 -14.15 -11.60
CA ILE A 1036 -34.93 -14.35 -12.49
C ILE A 1036 -35.35 -15.25 -13.67
N LEU A 1037 -35.12 -14.77 -14.90
CA LEU A 1037 -35.23 -15.56 -16.12
C LEU A 1037 -33.86 -16.11 -16.50
N THR A 1038 -33.69 -17.42 -16.45
CA THR A 1038 -32.47 -18.12 -16.90
C THR A 1038 -32.71 -18.78 -18.26
N ILE A 1039 -31.90 -18.44 -19.25
CA ILE A 1039 -31.99 -18.95 -20.63
C ILE A 1039 -30.76 -19.81 -20.90
N TYR A 1040 -30.98 -21.06 -21.33
CA TYR A 1040 -29.93 -22.05 -21.53
C TYR A 1040 -29.70 -22.37 -23.01
N SER A 1041 -28.58 -23.01 -23.30
CA SER A 1041 -28.32 -23.72 -24.57
C SER A 1041 -28.43 -22.83 -25.81
N LEU A 1042 -27.83 -21.64 -25.74
CA LEU A 1042 -27.79 -20.64 -26.81
C LEU A 1042 -26.87 -21.02 -27.99
N PHE A 1043 -26.68 -22.32 -28.21
CA PHE A 1043 -25.80 -22.85 -29.24
C PHE A 1043 -26.48 -22.86 -30.62
N GLY A 1044 -25.75 -22.49 -31.67
CA GLY A 1044 -26.17 -22.80 -33.03
C GLY A 1044 -26.27 -24.32 -33.25
N ALA A 1045 -27.18 -24.75 -34.11
CA ALA A 1045 -27.55 -26.17 -34.34
C ALA A 1045 -26.40 -27.12 -34.78
N GLY A 1046 -25.18 -26.62 -34.99
CA GLY A 1046 -23.97 -27.39 -35.27
C GLY A 1046 -23.10 -27.72 -34.04
N TYR A 1047 -23.52 -27.37 -32.81
CA TYR A 1047 -22.77 -27.66 -31.58
C TYR A 1047 -23.18 -28.98 -30.92
N GLU A 1048 -24.49 -29.25 -30.77
CA GLU A 1048 -24.98 -30.51 -30.16
C GLU A 1048 -24.40 -31.75 -30.86
N GLN A 1049 -24.33 -31.71 -32.19
CA GLN A 1049 -23.78 -32.77 -33.02
C GLN A 1049 -22.27 -33.00 -32.83
N ARG A 1050 -21.53 -31.98 -32.35
CA ARG A 1050 -20.10 -32.10 -31.96
C ARG A 1050 -19.96 -32.55 -30.49
N LYS A 1051 -20.86 -32.12 -29.61
CA LYS A 1051 -20.87 -32.53 -28.20
C LYS A 1051 -21.15 -34.01 -28.01
N ASP A 1052 -21.99 -34.61 -28.85
CA ASP A 1052 -22.19 -36.07 -28.90
C ASP A 1052 -20.91 -36.82 -29.33
N ASP A 1053 -20.21 -36.32 -30.35
CA ASP A 1053 -18.92 -36.86 -30.82
C ASP A 1053 -17.78 -36.70 -29.79
N GLU A 1054 -17.84 -35.66 -28.94
CA GLU A 1054 -16.86 -35.44 -27.86
C GLU A 1054 -17.21 -36.17 -26.56
N HIS A 1055 -18.49 -36.33 -26.21
CA HIS A 1055 -18.90 -37.22 -25.12
C HIS A 1055 -18.49 -38.67 -25.40
N ALA A 1056 -18.57 -39.11 -26.67
CA ALA A 1056 -18.06 -40.41 -27.08
C ALA A 1056 -16.53 -40.57 -26.88
N LYS A 1057 -15.75 -39.48 -27.01
CA LYS A 1057 -14.29 -39.48 -26.75
C LYS A 1057 -13.96 -39.33 -25.25
N ALA A 1058 -14.74 -38.56 -24.50
CA ALA A 1058 -14.57 -38.40 -23.05
C ALA A 1058 -14.89 -39.69 -22.28
N SER A 1059 -15.84 -40.50 -22.78
CA SER A 1059 -16.09 -41.85 -22.25
C SER A 1059 -14.92 -42.82 -22.46
N ASP A 1060 -14.12 -42.66 -23.50
CA ASP A 1060 -12.90 -43.47 -23.72
C ASP A 1060 -11.76 -43.06 -22.76
N LEU A 1061 -11.65 -41.77 -22.41
CA LEU A 1061 -10.65 -41.29 -21.44
C LEU A 1061 -10.97 -41.70 -19.99
N THR A 1062 -12.25 -41.75 -19.61
CA THR A 1062 -12.66 -42.24 -18.28
C THR A 1062 -12.53 -43.76 -18.12
N ALA A 1063 -12.50 -44.53 -19.22
CA ALA A 1063 -12.25 -45.97 -19.18
C ALA A 1063 -10.82 -46.32 -18.69
N VAL A 1064 -9.82 -45.50 -19.03
CA VAL A 1064 -8.39 -45.75 -18.73
C VAL A 1064 -8.06 -45.68 -17.23
N VAL A 1065 -8.86 -44.99 -16.43
CA VAL A 1065 -8.61 -44.82 -14.98
C VAL A 1065 -9.18 -46.00 -14.15
N SER A 1066 -10.00 -46.88 -14.74
CA SER A 1066 -10.69 -47.94 -14.01
C SER A 1066 -10.02 -49.34 -14.04
N GLU A 1067 -9.00 -49.57 -14.88
CA GLU A 1067 -8.36 -50.89 -15.02
C GLU A 1067 -7.08 -51.13 -14.17
N CYS A 1068 -6.64 -50.17 -13.36
CA CYS A 1068 -5.50 -50.37 -12.43
C CYS A 1068 -5.87 -50.96 -11.05
N ALA A 1069 -7.15 -51.30 -10.82
CA ALA A 1069 -7.65 -51.71 -9.49
C ALA A 1069 -8.26 -53.12 -9.43
N SER A 1070 -7.80 -54.09 -10.23
CA SER A 1070 -8.05 -55.50 -9.90
C SER A 1070 -7.05 -56.53 -10.49
N THR A 1071 -6.84 -57.60 -9.72
CA THR A 1071 -6.16 -58.88 -10.04
C THR A 1071 -4.62 -58.95 -9.94
N ALA A 1072 -4.17 -59.95 -9.17
CA ALA A 1072 -2.78 -60.39 -9.07
C ALA A 1072 -2.46 -61.49 -10.11
N PRO A 1073 -1.20 -61.67 -10.53
CA PRO A 1073 -0.88 -62.43 -11.74
C PRO A 1073 -0.68 -63.93 -11.53
N SER A 1074 -1.04 -64.74 -12.54
CA SER A 1074 -0.41 -66.03 -12.81
C SER A 1074 -0.40 -66.32 -14.33
N PRO A 1075 0.55 -67.13 -14.85
CA PRO A 1075 1.20 -66.79 -16.12
C PRO A 1075 0.82 -67.66 -17.32
N GLY A 1076 0.89 -67.08 -18.53
CA GLY A 1076 1.05 -67.88 -19.74
C GLY A 1076 0.82 -67.16 -21.08
N GLY A 1077 1.69 -67.45 -22.06
CA GLY A 1077 1.27 -67.56 -23.46
C GLY A 1077 1.49 -66.36 -24.38
N LYS A 1078 2.53 -66.45 -25.22
CA LYS A 1078 2.69 -65.67 -26.47
C LYS A 1078 1.54 -65.99 -27.44
N GLN A 1079 1.02 -65.00 -28.20
CA GLN A 1079 1.30 -64.87 -29.65
C GLN A 1079 0.62 -63.68 -30.35
N GLU A 1080 1.23 -63.30 -31.48
CA GLU A 1080 0.96 -62.13 -32.33
C GLU A 1080 -0.30 -62.23 -33.19
N ALA A 1081 -0.88 -61.07 -33.56
CA ALA A 1081 -1.54 -60.87 -34.86
C ALA A 1081 -1.56 -59.38 -35.32
N GLN A 1082 -0.56 -59.02 -36.14
CA GLN A 1082 -0.62 -58.25 -37.40
C GLN A 1082 -1.51 -56.98 -37.56
N LEU A 1083 -0.82 -55.84 -37.81
CA LEU A 1083 -1.36 -54.59 -38.39
C LEU A 1083 -1.53 -54.63 -39.92
N PRO A 1084 -2.34 -53.70 -40.48
CA PRO A 1084 -2.07 -53.04 -41.76
C PRO A 1084 -1.39 -51.67 -41.59
N LYS A 1085 -0.31 -51.42 -42.34
CA LYS A 1085 0.43 -50.14 -42.44
C LYS A 1085 -0.14 -49.20 -43.52
N LYS A 1086 0.00 -47.88 -43.32
CA LYS A 1086 0.47 -46.81 -44.26
C LYS A 1086 0.22 -45.42 -43.61
N LEU A 1087 0.98 -44.33 -43.82
CA LEU A 1087 2.06 -44.01 -44.79
C LEU A 1087 2.88 -42.79 -44.26
N GLY A 1088 4.23 -42.87 -44.14
CA GLY A 1088 5.27 -41.92 -44.68
C GLY A 1088 5.31 -40.47 -44.14
N MET A 1089 6.43 -39.76 -43.95
CA MET A 1089 7.89 -39.95 -44.09
C MET A 1089 8.54 -39.12 -42.94
N ALA A 1090 9.60 -39.50 -42.20
CA ALA A 1090 11.02 -39.60 -42.57
C ALA A 1090 11.60 -38.36 -43.29
N GLN A 1091 12.78 -37.79 -42.97
CA GLN A 1091 13.67 -37.80 -41.78
C GLN A 1091 14.85 -36.86 -42.10
N GLU A 1092 15.60 -36.33 -41.12
CA GLU A 1092 17.08 -36.48 -41.13
C GLU A 1092 17.77 -36.10 -39.80
N ILE A 1093 18.78 -36.91 -39.44
CA ILE A 1093 19.68 -36.84 -38.28
C ILE A 1093 21.01 -37.48 -38.73
N PRO A 1094 22.18 -37.05 -38.22
CA PRO A 1094 23.21 -38.03 -37.85
C PRO A 1094 23.77 -37.75 -36.44
N LYS A 1095 23.70 -38.65 -35.43
CA LYS A 1095 24.32 -39.99 -35.22
C LYS A 1095 25.82 -40.01 -34.89
N LEU A 1096 26.16 -40.71 -33.79
CA LEU A 1096 27.26 -41.67 -33.48
C LEU A 1096 27.20 -41.90 -31.93
N SER A 1097 26.84 -43.06 -31.35
CA SER A 1097 27.61 -44.32 -31.16
C SER A 1097 28.85 -44.16 -30.27
N GLU A 1098 29.26 -45.07 -29.35
CA GLU A 1098 29.02 -46.53 -29.24
C GLU A 1098 29.43 -47.09 -27.84
N GLU A 1099 29.06 -48.35 -27.51
CA GLU A 1099 29.73 -49.28 -26.53
C GLU A 1099 29.73 -48.98 -25.00
N SER A 1100 29.76 -49.95 -24.05
CA SER A 1100 29.46 -51.41 -24.05
C SER A 1100 29.45 -52.04 -22.61
N PHE A 1101 28.67 -53.12 -22.39
CA PHE A 1101 28.86 -54.24 -21.41
C PHE A 1101 28.86 -53.98 -19.86
N GLN A 1102 28.60 -54.94 -18.94
CA GLN A 1102 27.69 -56.13 -18.87
C GLN A 1102 27.78 -56.78 -17.45
N HIS A 1103 26.68 -57.36 -16.91
CA HIS A 1103 26.63 -58.46 -15.89
C HIS A 1103 27.23 -58.24 -14.46
N ASP A 1104 26.85 -58.96 -13.38
CA ASP A 1104 25.55 -59.53 -12.94
C ASP A 1104 25.62 -60.10 -11.49
N VAL A 1105 24.51 -60.04 -10.73
CA VAL A 1105 23.95 -61.12 -9.86
C VAL A 1105 24.50 -61.46 -8.42
N VAL A 1106 23.52 -61.72 -7.52
CA VAL A 1106 23.46 -62.44 -6.19
C VAL A 1106 23.38 -61.66 -4.84
N LYS A 1107 22.14 -61.60 -4.33
CA LYS A 1107 21.61 -61.86 -2.94
C LYS A 1107 22.57 -62.10 -1.73
N LEU A 1108 22.16 -61.67 -0.53
CA LEU A 1108 21.49 -62.49 0.53
C LEU A 1108 21.35 -61.77 1.90
N GLU A 1109 20.14 -61.88 2.49
CA GLU A 1109 19.74 -62.05 3.91
C GLU A 1109 20.42 -61.34 5.13
N SER A 1110 19.57 -61.12 6.15
CA SER A 1110 19.82 -60.65 7.53
C SER A 1110 20.62 -61.68 8.38
N PRO A 1111 20.99 -61.48 9.69
CA PRO A 1111 20.35 -60.73 10.80
C PRO A 1111 21.35 -59.94 11.71
N THR A 1112 21.06 -59.26 12.83
CA THR A 1112 20.41 -59.64 14.12
C THR A 1112 20.28 -58.42 15.07
N ASN A 1113 19.34 -58.49 16.03
CA ASN A 1113 19.28 -57.65 17.25
C ASN A 1113 19.78 -58.49 18.46
N PRO A 1114 20.26 -57.96 19.61
CA PRO A 1114 19.33 -57.76 20.75
C PRO A 1114 19.65 -56.70 21.84
N ALA A 1115 18.57 -56.23 22.47
CA ALA A 1115 18.39 -55.85 23.90
C ALA A 1115 18.93 -54.50 24.44
N GLY A 1116 18.19 -53.76 25.29
CA GLY A 1116 16.77 -53.89 25.67
C GLY A 1116 16.33 -53.23 27.00
N LEU A 1117 15.00 -53.21 27.23
CA LEU A 1117 14.27 -53.01 28.52
C LEU A 1117 14.32 -51.59 29.15
N HIS A 1118 13.29 -51.04 29.80
CA HIS A 1118 12.05 -51.57 30.44
C HIS A 1118 10.84 -50.62 30.18
N ARG A 1119 9.67 -51.11 29.72
CA ARG A 1119 8.38 -51.34 30.47
C ARG A 1119 7.68 -50.11 31.09
N LYS A 1120 6.34 -49.99 31.24
CA LYS A 1120 5.05 -50.60 30.77
C LYS A 1120 3.95 -49.91 31.64
N ALA A 1121 2.63 -49.84 31.39
CA ALA A 1121 1.75 -49.99 30.22
C ALA A 1121 0.26 -49.89 30.67
N ARG A 1122 -0.68 -49.56 29.74
CA ARG A 1122 -2.09 -50.05 29.66
C ARG A 1122 -3.10 -49.59 30.75
N CYS A 1123 -4.44 -49.57 30.55
CA CYS A 1123 -5.34 -50.03 29.47
C CYS A 1123 -6.72 -49.31 29.49
N TYR A 1124 -7.35 -49.10 28.32
CA TYR A 1124 -8.79 -49.25 27.94
C TYR A 1124 -9.95 -49.07 28.95
N TYR A 1125 -11.06 -48.42 28.53
CA TYR A 1125 -12.25 -49.12 27.95
C TYR A 1125 -13.30 -48.23 27.25
N HIS A 1126 -14.09 -48.85 26.35
CA HIS A 1126 -15.28 -48.28 25.66
C HIS A 1126 -16.56 -48.25 26.52
N GLY A 1127 -17.54 -47.42 26.13
CA GLY A 1127 -18.95 -47.60 26.48
C GLY A 1127 -19.90 -46.79 25.59
N ALA A 1128 -20.87 -47.44 24.96
CA ALA A 1128 -21.94 -46.81 24.17
C ALA A 1128 -23.28 -47.53 24.43
N HIS A 1129 -24.40 -46.80 24.58
CA HIS A 1129 -25.76 -47.33 24.33
C HIS A 1129 -26.91 -46.27 24.41
N LYS A 1130 -27.59 -46.07 23.27
CA LYS A 1130 -29.05 -45.93 22.99
C LYS A 1130 -30.02 -45.11 23.90
N ASN A 1131 -30.70 -44.15 23.22
CA ASN A 1131 -32.15 -43.85 23.10
C ASN A 1131 -33.12 -43.82 24.31
N VAL A 1132 -33.98 -42.77 24.38
CA VAL A 1132 -35.45 -42.79 24.09
C VAL A 1132 -36.14 -41.43 24.47
N HIS A 1133 -37.21 -41.06 23.71
CA HIS A 1133 -38.22 -39.98 23.88
C HIS A 1133 -38.49 -39.42 25.31
N ALA A 1134 -38.92 -38.16 25.52
CA ALA A 1134 -40.20 -37.57 25.07
C ALA A 1134 -40.35 -36.06 25.43
N ALA A 1135 -41.41 -35.40 24.94
CA ALA A 1135 -41.70 -33.97 25.12
C ALA A 1135 -42.62 -33.64 26.31
N ALA A 1136 -42.61 -32.38 26.82
CA ALA A 1136 -43.78 -31.64 27.32
C ALA A 1136 -43.45 -30.18 27.74
N HIS A 1137 -44.48 -29.32 27.72
CA HIS A 1137 -44.46 -27.87 27.97
C HIS A 1137 -44.63 -27.44 29.46
N CYS A 1138 -44.36 -26.13 29.70
CA CYS A 1138 -44.94 -25.23 30.71
C CYS A 1138 -44.55 -25.34 32.19
N GLY A 1139 -44.16 -24.19 32.76
CA GLY A 1139 -44.01 -24.00 34.21
C GLY A 1139 -43.35 -22.67 34.62
N HIS A 1140 -44.12 -21.56 34.65
CA HIS A 1140 -43.69 -20.32 35.32
C HIS A 1140 -43.55 -20.50 36.84
N ILE A 1141 -42.61 -19.76 37.45
CA ILE A 1141 -42.65 -19.01 38.74
C ILE A 1141 -41.20 -18.92 39.28
N THR A 1142 -40.48 -17.78 39.23
CA THR A 1142 -40.42 -16.68 40.23
C THR A 1142 -40.20 -17.13 41.70
N TRP A 1143 -39.48 -16.45 42.61
CA TRP A 1143 -38.98 -15.07 42.75
C TRP A 1143 -37.93 -15.04 43.92
N VAL A 1144 -37.18 -13.93 44.15
CA VAL A 1144 -36.53 -13.49 45.44
C VAL A 1144 -35.20 -14.21 45.84
N HIS A 1145 -34.11 -13.61 46.36
CA HIS A 1145 -33.53 -12.25 46.57
C HIS A 1145 -31.97 -12.46 46.60
N HIS A 1146 -31.04 -11.49 46.51
CA HIS A 1146 -30.99 -10.12 47.04
C HIS A 1146 -30.16 -9.19 46.15
N TYR A 1147 -30.57 -7.91 46.10
CA TYR A 1147 -29.74 -6.76 45.75
C TYR A 1147 -29.67 -5.85 46.98
N HIS A 1148 -28.55 -5.15 47.16
CA HIS A 1148 -28.53 -3.74 47.57
C HIS A 1148 -27.42 -3.09 46.71
N HIS A 1149 -27.69 -2.10 45.85
CA HIS A 1149 -28.06 -0.70 46.14
C HIS A 1149 -26.97 0.04 46.95
N HIS A 1150 -26.60 1.28 46.65
CA HIS A 1150 -27.41 2.42 46.15
C HIS A 1150 -26.53 3.33 45.23
N ALA A 1151 -27.00 3.85 44.07
CA ALA A 1151 -27.87 5.04 43.85
C ALA A 1151 -27.06 6.30 43.46
N HIS A 1152 -27.56 7.40 42.89
CA HIS A 1152 -28.72 7.83 42.06
C HIS A 1152 -28.46 9.35 41.77
N HIS A 1153 -28.99 10.07 40.77
CA HIS A 1153 -29.92 9.91 39.63
C HIS A 1153 -29.49 11.01 38.59
N GLY A 1154 -30.08 11.23 37.41
CA GLY A 1154 -31.27 10.70 36.71
C GLY A 1154 -31.82 11.77 35.73
N HIS A 1155 -32.19 11.34 34.51
CA HIS A 1155 -32.62 12.14 33.35
C HIS A 1155 -33.73 13.19 33.56
N HIS A 1156 -33.73 14.25 32.71
CA HIS A 1156 -34.69 14.52 31.60
C HIS A 1156 -34.41 15.95 31.05
N ALA A 1157 -34.22 16.18 29.74
CA ALA A 1157 -35.16 16.23 28.60
C ALA A 1157 -35.86 17.59 28.39
N ASP A 1158 -36.11 17.89 27.11
CA ASP A 1158 -36.95 18.94 26.48
C ASP A 1158 -36.50 20.42 26.35
N SER A 1159 -36.33 20.78 25.07
CA SER A 1159 -36.83 21.99 24.37
C SER A 1159 -36.35 23.41 24.72
N GLY A 1160 -35.70 24.05 23.73
CA GLY A 1160 -36.17 25.31 23.16
C GLY A 1160 -35.70 26.65 23.76
N THR A 1161 -34.71 27.27 23.11
CA THR A 1161 -34.88 28.54 22.36
C THR A 1161 -33.70 28.80 21.44
#